data_AF-A0A9K3M3C1-F1
#
_entry.id   AF-A0A9K3M3C1-F1
#
_cell.length_a   1.000
_cell.length_b   1.000
_cell.length_c   1.000
_cell.angle_alpha   90.00
_cell.angle_beta   90.00
_cell.angle_gamma   90.00
#
_symmetry.space_group_name_H-M   'P 1'
#
loop_
_entity.id
_entity.type
_entity.pdbx_description
1 polymer ?
#
loop_
_entity_poly.entity_id
_entity_poly.type
_entity_poly.pdbx_seq_one_letter_code
_entity_poly.pdbx_strand_id
1 'polypeptide(L)'
;MPVLSFRHLCCLTAAILLILSSTTATTDVPVCEATDAPEICMAKATAAKVRQQESISTPTASKQDKESHPPECSLYFAPSTIPNAGWGIFTAKELKRDELLGGSLEAAADLILPIMDSYKTYPYRGNQRFLPWLAYVWPSKSGEFYGSTKRAFPEIEAGQFKVDEGLSNAGDLIRFYDMTEYGNPKLPRINAITPGLALQMNSHEEWDNVFFEYDHEKGHPYGQVFMVEDQLGIDYHDDDEEDDESGFNGNHFSHERRSWYSHKGLGALRDIEAGSELFLHYGDKYHKHLEKQRTTAKDFPTLDDYMEVLDFSQLNTEFDKRWLLNTTSMTLRNDENASFAVREPKLGAKFRKVEEHIEPPDYGTDPPKRDLKWLQEHGVCVDQLFAAESEIEEAGKGAFAKYGFTKGEVVSHAPLLHLKRDDMNIYKVIEEIKPGQEEATERLDFDTIEAKELMINYCFGHKDSEILLFPYSPMVNYINHDGENPNTAIRWTNISKEYFAMHPIDVLEQHGGTLRMEYVALRDIAPQEEITIDYGSEWAEAWKKYQVARMQGNEASFRHEIRVPDGFYPDNWLNKSVTYELAPNIDLKAGELQPLVWKHNGKPFTRFAHRVGLPKGISKRFLEYSTDIGVIPTYSKLLKNRILDSDEWYVWNATKNSTGENAGQWFAQRYKSDVWHFNMHYISAWDETARRNFLGEVGRAGFDDVLDGIGNYFGLDNMTCFHLSYMGVSECEKSFTHTDVYATGDVSYNMIWPLQLVEGSKPELNLQSDDANIVVAYKYEYDTAVLMGDWGYHYTSAIDGYTGDEMRVVVGMYCGQMDKRNAKMYAHLYDGEDPAPFLGQFEEPFEYHWSKGNPPEHRMSRL
;
A
#
# COMPACT_ATOMS: atom_id res chain seq x y z
N MET A 1 38.63 -37.87 28.83
CA MET A 1 38.46 -39.22 28.22
C MET A 1 37.12 -39.24 27.50
N PRO A 2 36.96 -39.91 26.34
CA PRO A 2 37.96 -40.54 25.48
C PRO A 2 38.29 -39.60 24.28
N VAL A 3 39.54 -39.34 23.89
CA VAL A 3 40.53 -40.16 23.15
C VAL A 3 39.96 -40.79 21.87
N LEU A 4 40.15 -40.10 20.74
CA LEU A 4 40.25 -40.69 19.40
C LEU A 4 41.22 -39.86 18.55
N SER A 5 41.97 -40.57 17.71
CA SER A 5 43.37 -40.33 17.39
C SER A 5 43.62 -39.56 16.09
N PHE A 6 44.62 -38.68 16.15
CA PHE A 6 45.39 -38.14 15.04
C PHE A 6 46.10 -39.26 14.25
N ARG A 7 45.67 -39.50 13.02
CA ARG A 7 46.46 -40.10 11.92
C ARG A 7 45.67 -39.90 10.63
N HIS A 8 46.05 -38.90 9.82
CA HIS A 8 45.94 -38.81 8.35
C HIS A 8 46.21 -37.35 7.91
N LEU A 9 47.45 -36.89 8.08
CA LEU A 9 47.91 -35.62 7.50
C LEU A 9 49.37 -35.74 7.07
N CYS A 10 49.64 -36.59 6.05
CA CYS A 10 50.98 -36.67 5.45
C CYS A 10 51.00 -37.14 3.98
N CYS A 11 49.89 -37.17 3.25
CA CYS A 11 49.87 -37.64 1.85
C CYS A 11 49.19 -36.68 0.84
N LEU A 12 49.14 -35.37 1.12
CA LEU A 12 48.57 -34.39 0.17
C LEU A 12 49.53 -33.23 -0.18
N THR A 13 50.80 -33.56 -0.43
CA THR A 13 51.82 -32.60 -0.92
C THR A 13 52.62 -33.13 -2.12
N ALA A 14 52.03 -34.01 -2.94
CA ALA A 14 52.72 -34.57 -4.11
C ALA A 14 51.84 -34.75 -5.36
N ALA A 15 50.74 -34.00 -5.51
CA ALA A 15 49.84 -34.13 -6.66
C ALA A 15 49.37 -32.79 -7.26
N ILE A 16 50.17 -31.73 -7.15
CA ILE A 16 49.97 -30.45 -7.88
C ILE A 16 51.32 -29.97 -8.43
N LEU A 17 51.94 -30.79 -9.29
CA LEU A 17 53.16 -30.38 -10.00
C LEU A 17 53.36 -31.09 -11.35
N LEU A 18 52.29 -31.63 -11.94
CA LEU A 18 52.33 -32.29 -13.25
C LEU A 18 50.97 -32.13 -13.93
N ILE A 19 50.74 -30.95 -14.50
CA ILE A 19 50.00 -30.67 -15.75
C ILE A 19 50.20 -29.18 -15.97
N LEU A 20 51.02 -28.82 -16.96
CA LEU A 20 50.90 -27.63 -17.83
C LEU A 20 52.15 -27.55 -18.71
N SER A 21 52.11 -28.30 -19.82
CA SER A 21 52.75 -27.96 -21.10
C SER A 21 51.60 -28.06 -22.10
N SER A 22 51.23 -27.06 -22.89
CA SER A 22 52.05 -26.30 -23.82
C SER A 22 51.25 -25.11 -24.34
N THR A 23 51.91 -23.98 -24.58
CA THR A 23 51.71 -23.10 -25.76
C THR A 23 52.78 -22.01 -25.69
N THR A 24 53.65 -22.00 -26.69
CA THR A 24 54.71 -21.00 -26.87
C THR A 24 54.12 -19.77 -27.55
N ALA A 25 53.98 -18.68 -26.80
CA ALA A 25 53.90 -17.33 -27.34
C ALA A 25 54.93 -16.49 -26.59
N THR A 26 56.00 -16.12 -27.29
CA THR A 26 57.06 -15.26 -26.79
C THR A 26 56.53 -13.85 -26.60
N THR A 27 56.32 -13.45 -25.34
CA THR A 27 56.25 -12.04 -24.95
C THR A 27 57.32 -11.81 -23.89
N ASP A 28 58.17 -10.81 -24.12
CA ASP A 28 59.25 -10.41 -23.21
C ASP A 28 58.64 -9.82 -21.93
N VAL A 29 58.33 -10.68 -20.96
CA VAL A 29 57.96 -10.29 -19.60
C VAL A 29 59.23 -10.35 -18.74
N PRO A 30 59.57 -9.30 -17.97
CA PRO A 30 60.73 -9.34 -17.09
C PRO A 30 60.52 -10.37 -15.98
N VAL A 31 61.39 -11.38 -15.92
CA VAL A 31 61.37 -12.43 -14.90
C VAL A 31 61.91 -11.87 -13.58
N CYS A 32 61.16 -12.02 -12.49
CA CYS A 32 61.66 -11.72 -11.13
C CYS A 32 62.75 -12.75 -10.75
N GLU A 33 63.86 -12.27 -10.22
CA GLU A 33 64.93 -13.16 -9.76
C GLU A 33 64.54 -13.78 -8.41
N ALA A 34 65.02 -14.99 -8.12
CA ALA A 34 64.68 -15.74 -6.90
C ALA A 34 65.09 -15.05 -5.58
N THR A 35 65.78 -13.91 -5.65
CA THR A 35 66.20 -13.10 -4.49
C THR A 35 65.40 -11.81 -4.32
N ASP A 36 64.48 -11.50 -5.23
CA ASP A 36 63.63 -10.32 -5.13
C ASP A 36 62.57 -10.50 -4.03
N ALA A 37 62.45 -9.51 -3.14
CA ALA A 37 61.36 -9.44 -2.17
C ALA A 37 60.00 -9.23 -2.89
N PRO A 38 58.87 -9.72 -2.34
CA PRO A 38 57.56 -9.65 -3.00
C PRO A 38 57.14 -8.24 -3.46
N GLU A 39 57.50 -7.23 -2.67
CA GLU A 39 57.23 -5.81 -2.94
C GLU A 39 58.00 -5.29 -4.18
N ILE A 40 59.22 -5.78 -4.39
CA ILE A 40 60.06 -5.42 -5.54
C ILE A 40 59.51 -6.09 -6.82
N CYS A 41 59.03 -7.32 -6.70
CA CYS A 41 58.42 -8.02 -7.84
C CYS A 41 57.09 -7.36 -8.27
N MET A 42 56.27 -6.92 -7.31
CA MET A 42 55.07 -6.11 -7.56
C MET A 42 55.39 -4.76 -8.21
N ALA A 43 56.45 -4.07 -7.76
CA ALA A 43 56.88 -2.80 -8.37
C ALA A 43 57.38 -2.99 -9.81
N LYS A 44 58.13 -4.07 -10.09
CA LYS A 44 58.60 -4.40 -11.45
C LYS A 44 57.43 -4.74 -12.39
N ALA A 45 56.42 -5.47 -11.91
CA ALA A 45 55.21 -5.77 -12.68
C ALA A 45 54.37 -4.51 -12.97
N THR A 46 54.28 -3.61 -11.98
CA THR A 46 53.55 -2.34 -12.13
C THR A 46 54.25 -1.41 -13.13
N ALA A 47 55.58 -1.31 -13.09
CA ALA A 47 56.36 -0.50 -14.03
C ALA A 47 56.29 -1.03 -15.49
N ALA A 48 56.18 -2.35 -15.68
CA ALA A 48 55.99 -2.94 -17.00
C ALA A 48 54.60 -2.64 -17.57
N LYS A 49 53.56 -2.58 -16.72
CA LYS A 49 52.19 -2.23 -17.10
C LYS A 49 52.05 -0.75 -17.50
N VAL A 50 52.77 0.14 -16.81
CA VAL A 50 52.83 1.57 -17.15
C VAL A 50 53.53 1.79 -18.51
N ARG A 51 54.57 1.02 -18.85
CA ARG A 51 55.25 1.13 -20.15
C ARG A 51 54.43 0.59 -21.34
N GLN A 52 53.53 -0.36 -21.14
CA GLN A 52 52.64 -0.84 -22.21
C GLN A 52 51.46 0.11 -22.48
N GLN A 53 51.10 0.99 -21.53
CA GLN A 53 50.05 2.00 -21.73
C GLN A 53 50.54 3.28 -22.41
N GLU A 54 51.86 3.51 -22.53
CA GLU A 54 52.42 4.72 -23.15
C GLU A 54 52.64 4.63 -24.68
N SER A 55 52.28 3.52 -25.36
CA SER A 55 52.52 3.36 -26.81
C SER A 55 51.29 3.36 -27.71
N ILE A 56 50.12 3.79 -27.23
CA ILE A 56 48.95 4.01 -28.11
C ILE A 56 48.95 5.47 -28.54
N SER A 57 49.48 5.73 -29.74
CA SER A 57 49.43 7.03 -30.39
C SER A 57 47.99 7.49 -30.58
N THR A 58 47.62 8.54 -29.87
CA THR A 58 46.36 9.27 -30.01
C THR A 58 46.34 9.99 -31.38
N PRO A 59 45.27 9.90 -32.18
CA PRO A 59 45.11 10.75 -33.35
C PRO A 59 44.98 12.20 -32.87
N THR A 60 45.86 13.07 -33.34
CA THR A 60 45.81 14.52 -33.11
C THR A 60 44.52 15.08 -33.73
N ALA A 61 43.45 15.14 -32.93
CA ALA A 61 42.26 15.91 -33.25
C ALA A 61 42.64 17.40 -33.26
N SER A 62 42.38 18.05 -34.39
CA SER A 62 42.59 19.48 -34.59
C SER A 62 41.82 20.28 -33.55
N LYS A 63 42.52 21.17 -32.85
CA LYS A 63 41.93 22.27 -32.07
C LYS A 63 41.14 23.18 -33.02
N GLN A 64 39.86 22.88 -33.21
CA GLN A 64 38.86 23.83 -33.67
C GLN A 64 37.91 24.09 -32.51
N ASP A 65 37.98 25.32 -32.00
CA ASP A 65 36.96 26.07 -31.25
C ASP A 65 36.02 25.25 -30.36
N LYS A 66 36.50 24.90 -29.16
CA LYS A 66 35.66 24.58 -27.99
C LYS A 66 35.03 25.86 -27.42
N GLU A 67 34.17 26.51 -28.20
CA GLU A 67 32.98 27.15 -27.62
C GLU A 67 31.85 26.11 -27.65
N SER A 68 32.07 24.97 -27.00
CA SER A 68 31.01 24.00 -26.76
C SER A 68 30.15 24.56 -25.63
N HIS A 69 29.14 25.35 -25.98
CA HIS A 69 28.04 25.58 -25.05
C HIS A 69 27.61 24.20 -24.51
N PRO A 70 27.46 24.05 -23.18
CA PRO A 70 26.98 22.81 -22.62
C PRO A 70 25.69 22.45 -23.34
N PRO A 71 25.51 21.18 -23.74
CA PRO A 71 24.34 20.78 -24.49
C PRO A 71 23.10 21.23 -23.71
N GLU A 72 22.29 22.06 -24.35
CA GLU A 72 21.12 22.66 -23.71
C GLU A 72 20.14 21.55 -23.35
N CYS A 73 20.08 21.25 -22.06
CA CYS A 73 19.09 20.37 -21.47
C CYS A 73 17.69 20.80 -21.92
N SER A 74 16.89 19.87 -22.44
CA SER A 74 15.56 20.20 -22.96
C SER A 74 14.45 20.03 -21.94
N LEU A 75 14.64 19.21 -20.91
CA LEU A 75 13.68 19.01 -19.83
C LEU A 75 14.36 19.17 -18.48
N TYR A 76 13.78 20.03 -17.64
CA TYR A 76 14.23 20.26 -16.28
C TYR A 76 13.20 19.77 -15.28
N PHE A 77 13.67 19.11 -14.23
CA PHE A 77 12.90 18.87 -13.02
C PHE A 77 13.20 19.98 -12.03
N ALA A 78 12.18 20.69 -11.55
CA ALA A 78 12.35 21.81 -10.62
C ALA A 78 11.11 21.94 -9.69
N PRO A 79 11.18 22.72 -8.58
CA PRO A 79 10.00 23.04 -7.79
C PRO A 79 8.85 23.56 -8.66
N SER A 80 7.68 22.92 -8.52
CA SER A 80 6.49 23.23 -9.29
C SER A 80 6.10 24.70 -9.14
N THR A 81 5.48 25.23 -10.17
CA THR A 81 4.84 26.54 -10.12
C THR A 81 3.50 26.51 -9.41
N ILE A 82 2.88 25.33 -9.28
CA ILE A 82 1.73 25.13 -8.42
C ILE A 82 2.20 25.17 -6.96
N PRO A 83 1.68 26.11 -6.14
CA PRO A 83 2.00 26.12 -4.73
C PRO A 83 1.67 24.77 -4.10
N ASN A 84 2.66 24.21 -3.41
CA ASN A 84 2.54 22.96 -2.68
C ASN A 84 2.44 21.66 -3.47
N ALA A 85 2.52 21.71 -4.81
CA ALA A 85 2.62 20.52 -5.65
C ALA A 85 4.06 19.99 -5.78
N GLY A 86 4.93 20.29 -4.80
CA GLY A 86 6.31 19.83 -4.77
C GLY A 86 7.12 20.19 -6.03
N TRP A 87 7.40 19.21 -6.89
CA TRP A 87 8.25 19.35 -8.08
C TRP A 87 7.44 19.08 -9.36
N GLY A 88 7.85 19.67 -10.47
CA GLY A 88 7.26 19.49 -11.78
C GLY A 88 8.34 19.42 -12.86
N ILE A 89 7.93 19.00 -14.06
CA ILE A 89 8.78 18.99 -15.25
C ILE A 89 8.57 20.29 -16.03
N PHE A 90 9.65 20.89 -16.49
CA PHE A 90 9.68 22.11 -17.29
C PHE A 90 10.35 21.83 -18.63
N THR A 91 9.81 22.37 -19.71
CA THR A 91 10.50 22.38 -21.00
C THR A 91 11.43 23.57 -21.12
N ALA A 92 12.65 23.38 -21.61
CA ALA A 92 13.58 24.45 -21.96
C ALA A 92 13.46 24.90 -23.42
N LYS A 93 12.64 24.19 -24.20
CA LYS A 93 12.40 24.43 -25.62
C LYS A 93 10.95 24.81 -25.83
N GLU A 94 10.72 25.62 -26.84
CA GLU A 94 9.38 25.80 -27.37
C GLU A 94 8.95 24.49 -28.03
N LEU A 95 7.76 23.99 -27.67
CA LEU A 95 7.16 22.80 -28.26
C LEU A 95 5.94 23.23 -29.06
N LYS A 96 5.85 22.81 -30.30
CA LYS A 96 4.64 23.03 -31.10
C LYS A 96 3.57 22.02 -30.77
N ARG A 97 2.32 22.39 -30.99
CA ARG A 97 1.20 21.42 -30.90
C ARG A 97 1.54 20.14 -31.67
N ASP A 98 1.25 19.01 -31.05
CA ASP A 98 1.51 17.64 -31.53
C ASP A 98 3.01 17.29 -31.62
N GLU A 99 3.93 18.14 -31.15
CA GLU A 99 5.34 17.81 -31.04
C GLU A 99 5.60 16.87 -29.86
N LEU A 100 6.37 15.81 -30.13
CA LEU A 100 6.79 14.84 -29.13
C LEU A 100 7.88 15.38 -28.19
N LEU A 101 7.68 15.18 -26.89
CA LEU A 101 8.62 15.54 -25.83
C LEU A 101 9.91 14.74 -25.93
N GLY A 102 10.97 15.34 -26.47
CA GLY A 102 12.27 14.69 -26.68
C GLY A 102 12.74 14.68 -28.14
N GLY A 103 11.90 15.16 -29.07
CA GLY A 103 12.26 15.51 -30.45
C GLY A 103 12.25 14.36 -31.48
N SER A 104 12.27 13.10 -31.07
CA SER A 104 12.05 11.95 -31.97
C SER A 104 11.39 10.81 -31.23
N LEU A 105 10.57 9.98 -31.89
CA LEU A 105 9.87 8.85 -31.25
C LEU A 105 10.80 7.90 -30.47
N GLU A 106 12.06 7.77 -30.91
CA GLU A 106 13.08 6.94 -30.26
C GLU A 106 13.74 7.64 -29.05
N ALA A 107 13.78 8.97 -29.03
CA ALA A 107 14.31 9.79 -27.93
C ALA A 107 13.22 10.36 -27.00
N ALA A 108 11.95 10.33 -27.43
CA ALA A 108 10.79 10.98 -26.83
C ALA A 108 9.76 10.01 -26.25
N ALA A 109 9.98 8.70 -26.39
CA ALA A 109 9.10 7.74 -25.78
C ALA A 109 9.22 7.85 -24.27
N ASP A 110 8.14 8.28 -23.64
CA ASP A 110 7.90 7.96 -22.24
C ASP A 110 7.75 6.44 -22.18
N LEU A 111 8.89 5.79 -21.98
CA LEU A 111 9.02 4.39 -22.32
C LEU A 111 8.39 3.57 -21.20
N ILE A 112 7.17 3.13 -21.49
CA ILE A 112 6.38 2.25 -20.64
C ILE A 112 7.17 0.96 -20.45
N LEU A 113 7.43 0.58 -19.19
CA LEU A 113 7.91 -0.76 -18.84
C LEU A 113 6.70 -1.64 -18.54
N PRO A 114 6.13 -2.37 -19.52
CA PRO A 114 5.02 -3.26 -19.23
C PRO A 114 5.52 -4.40 -18.34
N ILE A 115 5.09 -4.41 -17.07
CA ILE A 115 5.35 -5.53 -16.17
C ILE A 115 4.14 -6.47 -16.19
N MET A 116 4.21 -7.46 -17.07
CA MET A 116 3.22 -8.53 -17.13
C MET A 116 3.62 -9.65 -16.20
N ASP A 117 3.06 -9.66 -14.99
CA ASP A 117 3.29 -10.74 -14.03
C ASP A 117 2.19 -11.80 -14.14
N SER A 118 2.52 -12.96 -14.72
CA SER A 118 1.58 -14.07 -14.88
C SER A 118 1.11 -14.65 -13.55
N TYR A 119 1.86 -14.46 -12.46
CA TYR A 119 1.44 -14.90 -11.12
C TYR A 119 0.30 -14.05 -10.56
N LYS A 120 0.21 -12.77 -10.95
CA LYS A 120 -0.81 -11.84 -10.46
C LYS A 120 -2.17 -11.98 -11.14
N THR A 121 -2.29 -12.97 -12.01
CA THR A 121 -3.51 -13.24 -12.79
C THR A 121 -4.55 -14.00 -11.98
N TYR A 122 -4.20 -14.47 -10.78
CA TYR A 122 -5.16 -15.01 -9.82
C TYR A 122 -5.86 -13.87 -9.05
N PRO A 123 -7.20 -13.88 -9.01
CA PRO A 123 -7.99 -12.72 -8.65
C PRO A 123 -7.98 -12.50 -7.13
N TYR A 124 -7.13 -11.60 -6.61
CA TYR A 124 -7.40 -11.04 -5.28
C TYR A 124 -7.71 -9.54 -5.32
N ARG A 125 -9.00 -9.29 -5.11
CA ARG A 125 -9.67 -8.01 -4.88
C ARG A 125 -9.37 -7.56 -3.44
N GLY A 126 -8.82 -6.36 -3.25
CA GLY A 126 -8.82 -5.67 -1.95
C GLY A 126 -7.47 -5.22 -1.43
N ASN A 127 -6.60 -6.15 -1.01
CA ASN A 127 -5.55 -5.81 -0.04
C ASN A 127 -4.09 -5.82 -0.56
N GLN A 128 -3.82 -6.39 -1.74
CA GLN A 128 -2.54 -6.23 -2.45
C GLN A 128 -2.67 -5.24 -3.62
N ARG A 129 -3.59 -4.28 -3.52
CA ARG A 129 -3.50 -3.10 -4.37
C ARG A 129 -2.28 -2.34 -3.89
N PHE A 130 -1.30 -2.15 -4.76
CA PHE A 130 -0.23 -1.23 -4.46
C PHE A 130 -0.83 0.19 -4.35
N LEU A 131 -1.27 0.54 -3.15
CA LEU A 131 -1.79 1.85 -2.80
C LEU A 131 -0.75 2.98 -2.88
N PRO A 132 0.58 2.76 -2.72
CA PRO A 132 1.54 3.86 -2.76
C PRO A 132 1.55 4.65 -4.08
N TRP A 133 1.12 4.05 -5.20
CA TRP A 133 1.07 4.73 -6.51
C TRP A 133 -0.13 5.66 -6.65
N LEU A 134 -1.29 5.28 -6.09
CA LEU A 134 -2.53 6.07 -6.23
C LEU A 134 -2.52 7.31 -5.33
N ALA A 135 -1.69 7.31 -4.28
CA ALA A 135 -1.51 8.43 -3.36
C ALA A 135 -0.33 9.35 -3.74
N TYR A 136 0.29 9.15 -4.90
CA TYR A 136 1.53 9.84 -5.23
C TYR A 136 1.29 11.25 -5.77
N VAL A 137 1.14 12.20 -4.85
CA VAL A 137 1.14 13.64 -5.12
C VAL A 137 2.36 14.24 -4.45
N TRP A 138 3.07 15.12 -5.15
CA TRP A 138 4.28 15.77 -4.64
C TRP A 138 3.92 16.84 -3.58
N PRO A 139 4.32 16.71 -2.30
CA PRO A 139 4.11 17.78 -1.33
C PRO A 139 5.28 18.80 -1.39
N SER A 140 5.02 20.07 -1.06
CA SER A 140 6.05 21.13 -0.98
C SER A 140 7.09 20.93 0.11
N LYS A 141 6.75 20.24 1.21
CA LYS A 141 7.63 19.99 2.36
C LYS A 141 7.29 18.67 3.05
N SER A 142 8.28 18.11 3.76
CA SER A 142 8.07 16.97 4.67
C SER A 142 6.97 17.29 5.69
N GLY A 143 5.90 16.48 5.70
CA GLY A 143 4.80 16.57 6.67
C GLY A 143 3.62 17.51 6.32
N GLU A 144 3.55 18.07 5.12
CA GLU A 144 2.53 19.07 4.73
C GLU A 144 1.17 18.49 4.28
N PHE A 145 0.83 17.24 4.63
CA PHE A 145 -0.56 16.75 4.52
C PHE A 145 -1.52 17.44 5.51
N TYR A 146 -0.99 18.20 6.48
CA TYR A 146 -1.78 19.02 7.38
C TYR A 146 -1.62 20.51 7.06
N GLY A 147 -2.53 21.05 6.24
CA GLY A 147 -2.88 22.47 6.31
C GLY A 147 -2.62 23.35 5.08
N SER A 148 -2.59 22.82 3.85
CA SER A 148 -2.63 23.69 2.66
C SER A 148 -3.88 23.48 1.80
N THR A 149 -4.98 24.12 2.18
CA THR A 149 -5.99 24.46 1.18
C THR A 149 -5.42 25.57 0.29
N LYS A 150 -5.01 25.20 -0.94
CA LYS A 150 -5.58 25.66 -2.22
C LYS A 150 -4.73 25.15 -3.43
N ARG A 151 -5.04 23.89 -3.77
CA ARG A 151 -4.96 23.15 -5.07
C ARG A 151 -3.63 22.56 -5.59
N ALA A 152 -3.35 21.33 -5.17
CA ALA A 152 -3.13 20.13 -6.01
C ALA A 152 -3.68 18.91 -5.24
N PHE A 153 -4.58 18.13 -5.84
CA PHE A 153 -5.35 17.00 -5.27
C PHE A 153 -6.25 17.33 -4.03
N PRO A 154 -7.46 16.75 -3.91
CA PRO A 154 -8.24 16.86 -2.69
C PRO A 154 -7.63 16.02 -1.56
N GLU A 155 -7.74 16.51 -0.33
CA GLU A 155 -7.43 15.79 0.91
C GLU A 155 -8.34 14.54 0.98
N ILE A 156 -7.77 13.35 0.77
CA ILE A 156 -8.49 12.08 0.89
C ILE A 156 -8.60 11.80 2.39
N GLU A 157 -9.77 12.02 3.01
CA GLU A 157 -9.93 11.70 4.43
C GLU A 157 -9.73 10.19 4.65
N ALA A 158 -9.14 9.84 5.80
CA ALA A 158 -9.07 8.47 6.32
C ALA A 158 -10.42 7.76 6.15
N GLY A 159 -10.49 6.79 5.23
CA GLY A 159 -11.72 6.09 4.83
C GLY A 159 -12.19 6.31 3.38
N GLN A 160 -11.54 7.17 2.60
CA GLN A 160 -11.85 7.40 1.18
C GLN A 160 -10.94 6.68 0.18
N PHE A 161 -10.03 5.81 0.63
CA PHE A 161 -9.24 4.95 -0.26
C PHE A 161 -10.08 3.80 -0.84
N LYS A 162 -11.10 4.13 -1.64
CA LYS A 162 -11.45 3.30 -2.80
C LYS A 162 -10.66 3.87 -3.99
N VAL A 163 -10.27 2.99 -4.92
CA VAL A 163 -9.60 3.40 -6.17
C VAL A 163 -10.37 4.59 -6.73
N ASP A 164 -9.70 5.72 -6.94
CA ASP A 164 -10.29 6.88 -7.60
C ASP A 164 -10.92 6.36 -8.90
N GLU A 165 -12.25 6.31 -8.92
CA GLU A 165 -13.00 5.86 -10.08
C GLU A 165 -12.65 6.75 -11.27
N GLY A 166 -12.22 8.00 -11.04
CA GLY A 166 -11.57 8.88 -12.01
C GLY A 166 -10.36 8.25 -12.66
N LEU A 167 -9.40 7.72 -11.89
CA LEU A 167 -8.23 6.98 -12.42
C LEU A 167 -8.63 5.69 -13.15
N SER A 168 -9.72 5.03 -12.73
CA SER A 168 -10.30 3.90 -13.47
C SER A 168 -11.03 4.34 -14.76
N ASN A 169 -11.65 5.53 -14.74
CA ASN A 169 -12.38 6.16 -15.84
C ASN A 169 -11.48 6.93 -16.81
N ALA A 170 -10.25 7.27 -16.41
CA ALA A 170 -9.12 7.62 -17.29
C ALA A 170 -8.75 6.45 -18.22
N GLY A 171 -9.35 5.27 -17.99
CA GLY A 171 -9.23 4.04 -18.76
C GLY A 171 -9.75 4.05 -20.21
N ASP A 172 -9.82 5.20 -20.87
CA ASP A 172 -9.63 5.20 -22.33
C ASP A 172 -8.12 5.15 -22.69
N LEU A 173 -7.22 5.51 -21.76
CA LEU A 173 -5.76 5.45 -21.95
C LEU A 173 -5.14 4.19 -21.32
N ILE A 174 -5.59 3.77 -20.13
CA ILE A 174 -5.09 2.58 -19.39
C ILE A 174 -6.27 1.74 -18.89
N ARG A 175 -6.69 0.71 -19.63
CA ARG A 175 -7.73 -0.22 -19.14
C ARG A 175 -7.11 -1.31 -18.27
N PHE A 176 -7.47 -1.31 -16.98
CA PHE A 176 -7.43 -2.52 -16.17
C PHE A 176 -8.67 -3.35 -16.51
N TYR A 177 -8.60 -4.22 -17.52
CA TYR A 177 -9.75 -5.07 -17.86
C TYR A 177 -10.09 -6.00 -16.67
N ASP A 178 -11.31 -5.85 -16.13
CA ASP A 178 -11.97 -6.95 -15.42
C ASP A 178 -12.71 -7.80 -16.46
N MET A 179 -12.04 -8.83 -16.97
CA MET A 179 -12.56 -9.72 -18.02
C MET A 179 -13.66 -10.67 -17.51
N THR A 180 -14.14 -10.52 -16.26
CA THR A 180 -15.23 -11.36 -15.75
C THR A 180 -16.54 -11.19 -16.52
N GLU A 181 -16.76 -10.05 -17.20
CA GLU A 181 -17.96 -9.85 -18.02
C GLU A 181 -18.02 -10.75 -19.28
N TYR A 182 -16.91 -11.35 -19.71
CA TYR A 182 -16.85 -12.17 -20.93
C TYR A 182 -16.57 -13.66 -20.70
N GLY A 183 -16.70 -14.15 -19.47
CA GLY A 183 -16.69 -15.59 -19.17
C GLY A 183 -15.37 -16.33 -19.42
N ASN A 184 -14.26 -15.62 -19.67
CA ASN A 184 -12.94 -16.24 -19.84
C ASN A 184 -11.99 -15.87 -18.70
N PRO A 185 -11.94 -16.66 -17.61
CA PRO A 185 -11.14 -16.38 -16.42
C PRO A 185 -9.61 -16.54 -16.60
N LYS A 186 -9.12 -16.76 -17.83
CA LYS A 186 -7.72 -17.16 -18.08
C LYS A 186 -6.81 -16.10 -18.69
N LEU A 187 -7.28 -14.87 -18.91
CA LEU A 187 -6.44 -13.84 -19.52
C LEU A 187 -5.65 -13.04 -18.47
N PRO A 188 -4.33 -12.85 -18.68
CA PRO A 188 -3.48 -12.21 -17.70
C PRO A 188 -3.80 -10.72 -17.55
N ARG A 189 -4.00 -10.25 -16.31
CA ARG A 189 -4.07 -8.81 -16.01
C ARG A 189 -2.66 -8.21 -16.13
N ILE A 190 -2.52 -7.19 -16.96
CA ILE A 190 -1.25 -6.47 -17.18
C ILE A 190 -1.16 -5.31 -16.20
N ASN A 191 -0.13 -5.27 -15.37
CA ASN A 191 0.27 -4.01 -14.73
C ASN A 191 1.25 -3.33 -15.67
N ALA A 192 0.76 -2.43 -16.51
CA ALA A 192 1.69 -1.53 -17.21
C ALA A 192 2.25 -0.57 -16.16
N ILE A 193 3.56 -0.61 -15.92
CA ILE A 193 4.24 0.42 -15.15
C ILE A 193 4.79 1.40 -16.18
N THR A 194 4.49 2.68 -16.02
CA THR A 194 5.08 3.74 -16.84
C THR A 194 6.10 4.51 -16.00
N PRO A 195 7.21 3.90 -15.51
CA PRO A 195 8.23 4.72 -14.88
C PRO A 195 8.83 5.62 -15.94
N GLY A 196 8.66 6.93 -15.78
CA GLY A 196 9.05 7.87 -16.81
C GLY A 196 8.51 9.27 -16.57
N LEU A 197 8.50 10.08 -17.62
CA LEU A 197 8.18 11.51 -17.59
C LEU A 197 6.74 11.74 -17.10
N ALA A 198 5.75 10.94 -17.53
CA ALA A 198 4.36 11.15 -17.14
C ALA A 198 4.11 11.04 -15.63
N LEU A 199 4.79 10.12 -14.93
CA LEU A 199 4.66 9.98 -13.47
C LEU A 199 5.26 11.15 -12.68
N GLN A 200 6.03 12.02 -13.35
CA GLN A 200 6.67 13.19 -12.76
C GLN A 200 5.97 14.50 -13.14
N MET A 201 5.04 14.46 -14.09
CA MET A 201 4.24 15.62 -14.47
C MET A 201 3.09 15.80 -13.49
N ASN A 202 2.84 17.04 -13.12
CA ASN A 202 1.61 17.40 -12.43
C ASN A 202 0.45 17.34 -13.43
N SER A 203 -0.80 17.34 -12.95
CA SER A 203 -1.98 17.57 -13.79
C SER A 203 -2.75 18.77 -13.28
N HIS A 204 -3.32 19.53 -14.21
CA HIS A 204 -4.13 20.69 -13.87
C HIS A 204 -5.11 20.99 -14.99
N GLU A 205 -6.41 20.87 -14.70
CA GLU A 205 -7.50 21.02 -15.66
C GLU A 205 -7.40 22.23 -16.61
N GLU A 206 -6.89 23.37 -16.12
CA GLU A 206 -6.73 24.59 -16.93
C GLU A 206 -5.35 24.71 -17.60
N TRP A 207 -4.34 23.99 -17.10
CA TRP A 207 -2.95 24.12 -17.56
C TRP A 207 -2.42 22.92 -18.31
N ASP A 208 -3.18 21.82 -18.36
CA ASP A 208 -2.90 20.65 -19.18
C ASP A 208 -2.41 21.07 -20.56
N ASN A 209 -1.19 20.64 -20.88
CA ASN A 209 -0.49 21.04 -22.08
C ASN A 209 0.28 19.87 -22.71
N VAL A 210 0.28 18.70 -22.08
CA VAL A 210 0.85 17.46 -22.58
C VAL A 210 -0.23 16.38 -22.59
N PHE A 211 -0.22 15.50 -23.59
CA PHE A 211 -1.09 14.33 -23.67
C PHE A 211 -0.28 13.10 -24.05
N PHE A 212 -0.82 11.90 -23.81
CA PHE A 212 -0.25 10.69 -24.38
C PHE A 212 -0.67 10.58 -25.85
N GLU A 213 0.30 10.58 -26.76
CA GLU A 213 0.02 10.37 -28.17
C GLU A 213 -0.26 8.87 -28.40
N TYR A 214 -1.49 8.58 -28.86
CA TYR A 214 -1.86 7.27 -29.36
C TYR A 214 -1.86 7.35 -30.88
N ASP A 215 -1.13 6.46 -31.54
CA ASP A 215 -1.14 6.31 -32.99
C ASP A 215 -2.58 6.01 -33.47
N HIS A 216 -3.25 7.07 -33.95
CA HIS A 216 -4.62 7.04 -34.45
C HIS A 216 -4.72 6.51 -35.89
N GLU A 217 -3.60 6.36 -36.62
CA GLU A 217 -3.61 6.05 -38.05
C GLU A 217 -4.09 4.62 -38.38
N LYS A 218 -4.29 3.77 -37.37
CA LYS A 218 -4.88 2.43 -37.55
C LYS A 218 -6.40 2.35 -37.46
N GLY A 219 -7.11 3.48 -37.45
CA GLY A 219 -8.53 3.52 -37.82
C GLY A 219 -9.53 2.98 -36.79
N HIS A 220 -9.16 2.90 -35.50
CA HIS A 220 -10.13 2.66 -34.43
C HIS A 220 -10.57 4.00 -33.82
N PRO A 221 -11.82 4.45 -34.03
CA PRO A 221 -12.27 5.81 -33.69
C PRO A 221 -12.56 6.05 -32.19
N TYR A 222 -12.06 5.21 -31.30
CA TYR A 222 -12.14 5.40 -29.85
C TYR A 222 -10.84 4.87 -29.22
N GLY A 223 -10.27 5.62 -28.27
CA GLY A 223 -9.10 5.22 -27.49
C GLY A 223 -9.34 3.90 -26.75
N GLN A 224 -9.14 2.79 -27.45
CA GLN A 224 -9.24 1.44 -26.92
C GLN A 224 -7.91 0.75 -27.15
N VAL A 225 -7.25 0.39 -26.04
CA VAL A 225 -6.19 -0.61 -26.04
C VAL A 225 -6.84 -1.94 -26.44
N PHE A 226 -6.74 -2.31 -27.71
CA PHE A 226 -7.05 -3.66 -28.17
C PHE A 226 -5.92 -4.59 -27.76
N MET A 227 -6.23 -5.59 -26.94
CA MET A 227 -5.44 -6.82 -26.91
C MET A 227 -5.69 -7.50 -28.26
N VAL A 228 -4.66 -7.65 -29.08
CA VAL A 228 -4.74 -8.53 -30.24
C VAL A 228 -4.81 -9.94 -29.69
N GLU A 229 -5.97 -10.58 -29.82
CA GLU A 229 -6.04 -12.04 -29.90
C GLU A 229 -5.04 -12.46 -30.96
N ASP A 230 -3.95 -13.13 -30.54
CA ASP A 230 -3.37 -14.13 -31.42
C ASP A 230 -4.50 -15.14 -31.63
N GLN A 231 -5.23 -14.97 -32.74
CA GLN A 231 -6.01 -16.03 -33.33
C GLN A 231 -5.02 -17.20 -33.52
N LEU A 232 -5.02 -18.12 -32.56
CA LEU A 232 -4.77 -19.52 -32.85
C LEU A 232 -5.59 -19.80 -34.10
N GLY A 233 -4.92 -20.09 -35.22
CA GLY A 233 -5.51 -20.34 -36.53
C GLY A 233 -6.48 -21.51 -36.48
N ILE A 234 -7.67 -21.26 -35.97
CA ILE A 234 -8.88 -22.03 -36.18
C ILE A 234 -9.69 -21.17 -37.12
N ASP A 235 -9.35 -21.29 -38.40
CA ASP A 235 -10.30 -21.00 -39.46
C ASP A 235 -11.54 -21.84 -39.14
N TYR A 236 -12.62 -21.20 -38.69
CA TYR A 236 -13.95 -21.74 -38.92
C TYR A 236 -14.26 -21.54 -40.40
N HIS A 237 -13.56 -22.31 -41.24
CA HIS A 237 -14.12 -22.71 -42.51
C HIS A 237 -15.22 -23.73 -42.17
N ASP A 238 -16.46 -23.24 -42.13
CA ASP A 238 -17.58 -24.02 -42.61
C ASP A 238 -17.16 -24.53 -43.99
N ASP A 239 -16.83 -25.82 -44.09
CA ASP A 239 -17.19 -26.68 -45.20
C ASP A 239 -16.87 -28.15 -44.84
N ASP A 240 -17.89 -28.97 -44.93
CA ASP A 240 -17.80 -30.42 -45.10
C ASP A 240 -16.83 -30.73 -46.26
N GLU A 241 -15.82 -31.58 -46.03
CA GLU A 241 -15.41 -32.72 -46.89
C GLU A 241 -13.98 -33.20 -46.60
N GLU A 242 -13.90 -34.51 -46.31
CA GLU A 242 -12.91 -35.54 -46.64
C GLU A 242 -11.39 -35.21 -46.76
N ASP A 243 -10.63 -36.02 -46.00
CA ASP A 243 -9.35 -36.66 -46.33
C ASP A 243 -8.25 -35.86 -47.06
N ASP A 244 -7.13 -35.62 -46.35
CA ASP A 244 -5.85 -36.18 -46.81
C ASP A 244 -4.73 -36.10 -45.76
N GLU A 245 -4.13 -37.27 -45.51
CA GLU A 245 -2.85 -37.45 -44.83
C GLU A 245 -1.70 -36.92 -45.70
N SER A 246 -1.00 -35.86 -45.28
CA SER A 246 0.43 -35.74 -45.61
C SER A 246 1.16 -34.81 -44.64
N GLY A 247 2.31 -35.29 -44.18
CA GLY A 247 3.09 -34.67 -43.11
C GLY A 247 3.70 -33.31 -43.47
N PHE A 248 3.79 -32.46 -42.45
CA PHE A 248 4.65 -31.29 -42.47
C PHE A 248 5.56 -31.28 -41.25
N ASN A 249 6.87 -31.33 -41.53
CA ASN A 249 7.96 -31.26 -40.56
C ASN A 249 7.92 -29.94 -39.78
N GLY A 250 8.01 -30.05 -38.46
CA GLY A 250 8.31 -28.94 -37.58
C GLY A 250 9.74 -28.43 -37.77
N ASN A 251 9.86 -27.11 -37.96
CA ASN A 251 10.95 -26.22 -37.54
C ASN A 251 10.92 -24.98 -38.44
N HIS A 252 10.26 -23.92 -37.97
CA HIS A 252 10.63 -22.51 -38.16
C HIS A 252 9.43 -21.63 -37.78
N PHE A 253 9.29 -21.31 -36.49
CA PHE A 253 8.54 -20.15 -36.04
C PHE A 253 9.44 -19.31 -35.13
N SER A 254 10.34 -18.57 -35.78
CA SER A 254 10.96 -17.38 -35.21
C SER A 254 10.30 -16.15 -35.85
N HIS A 255 9.01 -15.94 -35.57
CA HIS A 255 8.40 -14.65 -35.86
C HIS A 255 8.66 -13.72 -34.67
N GLU A 256 9.40 -12.65 -34.95
CA GLU A 256 9.63 -11.51 -34.06
C GLU A 256 8.29 -11.03 -33.47
N ARG A 257 8.02 -11.37 -32.21
CA ARG A 257 6.95 -10.74 -31.43
C ARG A 257 7.38 -9.31 -31.10
N ARG A 258 7.16 -8.38 -32.03
CA ARG A 258 7.34 -6.95 -31.76
C ARG A 258 6.26 -6.51 -30.78
N SER A 259 6.68 -6.06 -29.60
CA SER A 259 5.82 -5.46 -28.60
C SER A 259 5.18 -4.19 -29.18
N TRP A 260 3.86 -4.24 -29.41
CA TRP A 260 3.01 -3.13 -29.86
C TRP A 260 2.96 -1.93 -28.90
N TYR A 261 3.59 -2.03 -27.72
CA TYR A 261 3.64 -0.97 -26.70
C TYR A 261 4.80 0.01 -26.87
N SER A 262 5.74 -0.24 -27.80
CA SER A 262 7.06 0.39 -27.82
C SER A 262 7.16 1.75 -28.55
N HIS A 263 6.05 2.33 -29.01
CA HIS A 263 6.05 3.53 -29.85
C HIS A 263 5.11 4.65 -29.37
N LYS A 264 4.83 4.72 -28.07
CA LYS A 264 3.97 5.78 -27.49
C LYS A 264 4.85 6.85 -26.87
N GLY A 265 4.60 8.11 -27.23
CA GLY A 265 5.30 9.28 -26.70
C GLY A 265 4.34 10.24 -26.02
N LEU A 266 4.90 11.21 -25.30
CA LEU A 266 4.13 12.33 -24.77
C LEU A 266 4.18 13.47 -25.80
N GLY A 267 3.02 13.93 -26.26
CA GLY A 267 2.87 15.01 -27.22
C GLY A 267 2.38 16.30 -26.57
N ALA A 268 2.74 17.45 -27.14
CA ALA A 268 2.24 18.75 -26.68
C ALA A 268 0.79 18.99 -27.18
N LEU A 269 -0.16 19.18 -26.26
CA LEU A 269 -1.58 19.41 -26.57
C LEU A 269 -1.85 20.76 -27.26
N ARG A 270 -0.93 21.70 -27.06
CA ARG A 270 -0.91 23.07 -27.58
C ARG A 270 0.53 23.55 -27.71
N ASP A 271 0.75 24.70 -28.35
CA ASP A 271 2.06 25.33 -28.33
C ASP A 271 2.46 25.64 -26.87
N ILE A 272 3.66 25.20 -26.47
CA ILE A 272 4.22 25.36 -25.13
C ILE A 272 5.49 26.19 -25.25
N GLU A 273 5.54 27.34 -24.59
CA GLU A 273 6.74 28.16 -24.59
C GLU A 273 7.85 27.54 -23.73
N ALA A 274 9.10 27.85 -24.09
CA ALA A 274 10.24 27.53 -23.28
C ALA A 274 10.11 28.13 -21.86
N GLY A 275 10.46 27.34 -20.85
CA GLY A 275 10.31 27.67 -19.43
C GLY A 275 8.98 27.24 -18.81
N SER A 276 8.01 26.77 -19.59
CA SER A 276 6.71 26.34 -19.05
C SER A 276 6.79 25.02 -18.31
N GLU A 277 6.02 24.90 -17.23
CA GLU A 277 5.75 23.60 -16.59
C GLU A 277 4.85 22.75 -17.51
N LEU A 278 5.11 21.44 -17.52
CA LEU A 278 4.38 20.44 -18.27
C LEU A 278 3.33 19.80 -17.37
N PHE A 279 2.07 19.87 -17.82
CA PHE A 279 0.90 19.32 -17.15
C PHE A 279 0.28 18.23 -18.02
N LEU A 280 0.18 17.03 -17.45
CA LEU A 280 -0.33 15.86 -18.13
C LEU A 280 -1.86 15.86 -18.13
N HIS A 281 -2.42 15.78 -19.32
CA HIS A 281 -3.84 15.58 -19.54
C HIS A 281 -4.21 14.10 -19.43
N TYR A 282 -4.95 13.74 -18.39
CA TYR A 282 -5.46 12.38 -18.18
C TYR A 282 -6.74 12.06 -18.99
N GLY A 283 -7.20 13.01 -19.81
CA GLY A 283 -8.35 12.87 -20.71
C GLY A 283 -9.67 13.37 -20.10
N ASP A 284 -10.60 13.80 -20.98
CA ASP A 284 -11.87 14.44 -20.59
C ASP A 284 -12.70 13.66 -19.56
N LYS A 285 -12.68 12.33 -19.62
CA LYS A 285 -13.44 11.49 -18.68
C LYS A 285 -12.92 11.62 -17.25
N TYR A 286 -11.60 11.68 -17.08
CA TYR A 286 -10.96 11.89 -15.79
C TYR A 286 -11.39 13.25 -15.20
N HIS A 287 -11.29 14.32 -15.99
CA HIS A 287 -11.68 15.66 -15.52
C HIS A 287 -13.17 15.78 -15.25
N LYS A 288 -14.04 15.20 -16.10
CA LYS A 288 -15.49 15.15 -15.84
C LYS A 288 -15.81 14.38 -14.57
N HIS A 289 -15.10 13.30 -14.28
CA HIS A 289 -15.27 12.56 -13.03
C HIS A 289 -14.88 13.42 -11.83
N LEU A 290 -13.72 14.09 -11.86
CA LEU A 290 -13.31 15.01 -10.81
C LEU A 290 -14.28 16.20 -10.66
N GLU A 291 -14.77 16.77 -11.76
CA GLU A 291 -15.77 17.83 -11.75
C GLU A 291 -17.08 17.35 -11.14
N LYS A 292 -17.51 16.11 -11.46
CA LYS A 292 -18.68 15.48 -10.84
C LYS A 292 -18.48 15.31 -9.34
N GLN A 293 -17.33 14.83 -8.87
CA GLN A 293 -17.04 14.74 -7.44
C GLN A 293 -17.08 16.13 -6.77
N ARG A 294 -16.52 17.15 -7.43
CA ARG A 294 -16.52 18.54 -6.93
C ARG A 294 -17.90 19.19 -6.90
N THR A 295 -18.72 18.98 -7.92
CA THR A 295 -20.10 19.52 -8.01
C THR A 295 -21.01 18.81 -7.02
N THR A 296 -20.89 17.49 -6.90
CA THR A 296 -21.61 16.72 -5.87
C THR A 296 -21.27 17.20 -4.46
N ALA A 297 -20.02 17.59 -4.20
CA ALA A 297 -19.61 18.20 -2.93
C ALA A 297 -20.13 19.64 -2.72
N LYS A 298 -20.49 20.37 -3.79
CA LYS A 298 -21.04 21.74 -3.73
C LYS A 298 -22.56 21.79 -3.65
N ASP A 299 -23.25 20.84 -4.27
CA ASP A 299 -24.70 20.88 -4.47
C ASP A 299 -25.50 20.32 -3.27
N PHE A 300 -24.85 19.62 -2.34
CA PHE A 300 -25.48 19.08 -1.12
C PHE A 300 -24.79 19.58 0.15
N PRO A 301 -25.07 20.83 0.56
CA PRO A 301 -24.33 21.48 1.63
C PRO A 301 -24.68 20.95 3.04
N THR A 302 -25.80 20.23 3.19
CA THR A 302 -26.17 19.53 4.42
C THR A 302 -26.85 18.19 4.11
N LEU A 303 -26.81 17.26 5.08
CA LEU A 303 -27.59 16.03 5.05
C LEU A 303 -29.09 16.31 4.87
N ASP A 304 -29.59 17.42 5.41
CA ASP A 304 -31.00 17.81 5.31
C ASP A 304 -31.40 18.20 3.87
N ASP A 305 -30.51 18.86 3.12
CA ASP A 305 -30.76 19.21 1.71
C ASP A 305 -30.77 17.96 0.80
N TYR A 306 -29.90 16.97 1.09
CA TYR A 306 -29.90 15.69 0.39
C TYR A 306 -31.18 14.88 0.70
N MET A 307 -31.63 14.91 1.96
CA MET A 307 -32.85 14.23 2.40
C MET A 307 -34.14 14.90 1.89
N GLU A 308 -34.14 16.20 1.55
CA GLU A 308 -35.27 16.87 0.91
C GLU A 308 -35.46 16.49 -0.58
N VAL A 309 -34.40 16.11 -1.28
CA VAL A 309 -34.46 15.69 -2.70
C VAL A 309 -35.00 14.27 -2.85
N LEU A 310 -34.90 13.44 -1.80
CA LEU A 310 -35.55 12.14 -1.75
C LEU A 310 -37.05 12.33 -1.51
N ASP A 311 -37.84 12.37 -2.59
CA ASP A 311 -39.30 12.51 -2.54
C ASP A 311 -39.97 11.28 -1.91
N PHE A 312 -40.02 11.24 -0.58
CA PHE A 312 -40.66 10.18 0.22
C PHE A 312 -42.18 10.08 0.03
N SER A 313 -42.80 11.02 -0.70
CA SER A 313 -44.25 11.06 -0.89
C SER A 313 -44.75 9.97 -1.85
N GLN A 314 -43.86 9.32 -2.61
CA GLN A 314 -44.23 8.27 -3.57
C GLN A 314 -44.19 6.84 -2.99
N LEU A 315 -43.81 6.67 -1.72
CA LEU A 315 -43.71 5.36 -1.08
C LEU A 315 -44.94 5.08 -0.20
N ASN A 316 -45.68 4.02 -0.55
CA ASN A 316 -47.02 3.76 -0.03
C ASN A 316 -47.05 3.08 1.35
N THR A 317 -45.93 2.55 1.86
CA THR A 317 -45.88 1.92 3.19
C THR A 317 -44.67 2.35 4.02
N GLU A 318 -44.82 2.37 5.34
CA GLU A 318 -43.71 2.62 6.27
C GLU A 318 -42.62 1.56 6.17
N PHE A 319 -42.95 0.33 5.75
CA PHE A 319 -41.97 -0.70 5.48
C PHE A 319 -41.16 -0.40 4.22
N ASP A 320 -41.77 0.10 3.14
CA ASP A 320 -41.05 0.47 1.91
C ASP A 320 -40.11 1.65 2.13
N LYS A 321 -40.50 2.61 2.98
CA LYS A 321 -39.60 3.70 3.41
C LYS A 321 -38.42 3.18 4.23
N ARG A 322 -38.65 2.22 5.12
CA ARG A 322 -37.62 1.62 5.99
C ARG A 322 -36.70 0.67 5.23
N TRP A 323 -37.26 -0.10 4.30
CA TRP A 323 -36.53 -0.98 3.41
C TRP A 323 -35.72 -0.16 2.41
N LEU A 324 -36.27 0.91 1.81
CA LEU A 324 -35.51 1.83 0.96
C LEU A 324 -34.42 2.56 1.76
N LEU A 325 -34.64 2.97 3.02
CA LEU A 325 -33.54 3.48 3.86
C LEU A 325 -32.43 2.44 4.08
N ASN A 326 -32.78 1.17 4.28
CA ASN A 326 -31.81 0.09 4.46
C ASN A 326 -31.12 -0.30 3.14
N THR A 327 -31.85 -0.47 2.04
CA THR A 327 -31.28 -0.78 0.73
C THR A 327 -30.58 0.42 0.15
N THR A 328 -31.11 1.63 0.22
CA THR A 328 -30.37 2.85 -0.18
C THR A 328 -29.15 3.04 0.72
N SER A 329 -29.14 2.81 2.04
CA SER A 329 -27.86 2.84 2.79
C SER A 329 -26.85 1.77 2.33
N MET A 330 -27.33 0.58 1.94
CA MET A 330 -26.49 -0.51 1.41
C MET A 330 -26.11 -0.34 -0.07
N THR A 331 -26.93 0.34 -0.87
CA THR A 331 -26.71 0.66 -2.28
C THR A 331 -25.87 1.92 -2.38
N LEU A 332 -26.00 2.90 -1.49
CA LEU A 332 -25.07 4.04 -1.32
C LEU A 332 -23.71 3.61 -0.75
N ARG A 333 -23.59 2.42 -0.11
CA ARG A 333 -22.31 1.75 0.14
C ARG A 333 -21.63 1.25 -1.17
N ASN A 334 -22.42 1.06 -2.23
CA ASN A 334 -22.00 0.60 -3.56
C ASN A 334 -22.13 1.64 -4.67
N ASP A 335 -22.74 2.81 -4.41
CA ASP A 335 -22.98 3.88 -5.38
C ASP A 335 -22.02 5.03 -5.12
N GLU A 336 -21.27 5.33 -6.18
CA GLU A 336 -20.17 6.26 -6.36
C GLU A 336 -20.29 7.59 -5.59
N ASN A 337 -21.50 8.13 -5.60
CA ASN A 337 -21.73 9.57 -5.52
C ASN A 337 -22.31 10.04 -4.17
N ALA A 338 -22.85 9.14 -3.35
CA ALA A 338 -23.60 9.55 -2.16
C ALA A 338 -22.80 9.50 -0.85
N SER A 339 -21.65 8.84 -0.83
CA SER A 339 -20.79 8.75 0.36
C SER A 339 -20.16 10.10 0.77
N PHE A 340 -20.16 11.09 -0.13
CA PHE A 340 -19.54 12.40 0.08
C PHE A 340 -20.40 13.41 0.85
N ALA A 341 -21.74 13.33 0.79
CA ALA A 341 -22.62 14.38 1.30
C ALA A 341 -22.85 14.36 2.84
N VAL A 342 -22.32 13.36 3.55
CA VAL A 342 -22.64 13.10 4.98
C VAL A 342 -21.55 13.62 5.94
N ARG A 343 -20.45 14.20 5.43
CA ARG A 343 -19.27 14.57 6.23
C ARG A 343 -19.35 16.01 6.78
N GLU A 344 -19.47 16.09 8.10
CA GLU A 344 -19.33 17.26 9.01
C GLU A 344 -19.76 18.68 8.54
N PRO A 345 -20.91 19.20 9.03
CA PRO A 345 -21.37 20.57 8.74
C PRO A 345 -20.48 21.70 9.31
N LYS A 346 -19.62 21.42 10.30
CA LYS A 346 -18.86 22.44 11.04
C LYS A 346 -17.50 22.78 10.42
N LEU A 347 -16.88 21.85 9.70
CA LEU A 347 -15.67 22.11 8.94
C LEU A 347 -15.98 23.02 7.74
N GLY A 348 -17.06 22.72 7.00
CA GLY A 348 -17.50 23.52 5.84
C GLY A 348 -17.72 25.01 6.15
N ALA A 349 -18.29 25.35 7.32
CA ALA A 349 -18.48 26.75 7.73
C ALA A 349 -17.17 27.48 8.09
N LYS A 350 -16.15 26.75 8.59
CA LYS A 350 -14.81 27.31 8.88
C LYS A 350 -14.00 27.50 7.60
N PHE A 351 -14.06 26.53 6.67
CA PHE A 351 -13.46 26.66 5.35
C PHE A 351 -14.07 27.82 4.55
N ARG A 352 -15.38 28.07 4.67
CA ARG A 352 -16.07 29.20 4.02
C ARG A 352 -15.49 30.57 4.37
N LYS A 353 -15.12 30.81 5.64
CA LYS A 353 -14.49 32.08 6.05
C LYS A 353 -13.09 32.28 5.46
N VAL A 354 -12.38 31.19 5.19
CA VAL A 354 -11.06 31.19 4.53
C VAL A 354 -11.22 31.31 3.01
N GLU A 355 -12.25 30.70 2.42
CA GLU A 355 -12.53 30.78 0.98
C GLU A 355 -13.09 32.12 0.53
N GLU A 356 -14.00 32.75 1.29
CA GLU A 356 -14.61 34.06 0.95
C GLU A 356 -13.61 35.23 0.96
N HIS A 357 -12.41 35.05 1.53
CA HIS A 357 -11.35 36.07 1.59
C HIS A 357 -10.14 35.77 0.70
N ILE A 358 -10.17 34.67 -0.05
CA ILE A 358 -9.10 34.32 -0.98
C ILE A 358 -9.77 34.12 -2.34
N GLU A 359 -9.92 35.22 -3.09
CA GLU A 359 -10.12 35.11 -4.53
C GLU A 359 -9.01 34.19 -5.07
N PRO A 360 -9.33 33.14 -5.85
CA PRO A 360 -8.30 32.33 -6.46
C PRO A 360 -7.37 33.28 -7.22
N PRO A 361 -6.04 33.18 -7.06
CA PRO A 361 -5.14 34.02 -7.82
C PRO A 361 -5.52 33.90 -9.30
N ASP A 362 -5.70 35.05 -9.97
CA ASP A 362 -5.88 35.08 -11.41
C ASP A 362 -4.56 34.63 -12.04
N TYR A 363 -4.43 33.32 -12.24
CA TYR A 363 -3.22 32.71 -12.76
C TYR A 363 -3.08 32.85 -14.28
N GLY A 364 -4.05 33.50 -14.95
CA GLY A 364 -4.11 33.56 -16.40
C GLY A 364 -4.35 32.18 -17.05
N THR A 365 -4.56 32.19 -18.36
CA THR A 365 -4.82 30.99 -19.18
C THR A 365 -3.54 30.23 -19.57
N ASP A 366 -2.38 30.85 -19.34
CA ASP A 366 -1.10 30.31 -19.75
C ASP A 366 -0.48 29.51 -18.61
N PRO A 367 0.07 28.32 -18.89
CA PRO A 367 0.74 27.53 -17.87
C PRO A 367 1.87 28.36 -17.25
N PRO A 368 2.05 28.32 -15.92
CA PRO A 368 3.05 29.16 -15.30
C PRO A 368 4.46 28.75 -15.77
N LYS A 369 5.36 29.74 -15.87
CA LYS A 369 6.70 29.57 -16.45
C LYS A 369 7.78 29.93 -15.44
N ARG A 370 8.93 29.29 -15.58
CA ARG A 370 10.19 29.67 -14.95
C ARG A 370 11.11 30.26 -15.99
N ASP A 371 11.90 31.24 -15.59
CA ASP A 371 12.96 31.78 -16.43
C ASP A 371 13.98 30.68 -16.78
N LEU A 372 14.46 30.64 -18.02
CA LEU A 372 15.37 29.59 -18.50
C LEU A 372 16.71 29.60 -17.75
N LYS A 373 17.24 30.78 -17.42
CA LYS A 373 18.45 30.90 -16.62
C LYS A 373 18.20 30.40 -15.20
N TRP A 374 17.01 30.68 -14.65
CA TRP A 374 16.62 30.10 -13.36
C TRP A 374 16.58 28.57 -13.39
N LEU A 375 15.99 27.96 -14.43
CA LEU A 375 15.97 26.50 -14.61
C LEU A 375 17.38 25.92 -14.77
N GLN A 376 18.27 26.60 -15.50
CA GLN A 376 19.67 26.19 -15.61
C GLN A 376 20.41 26.25 -14.27
N GLU A 377 20.10 27.23 -13.41
CA GLU A 377 20.76 27.43 -12.13
C GLU A 377 20.17 26.55 -11.00
N HIS A 378 18.88 26.22 -11.05
CA HIS A 378 18.15 25.59 -9.94
C HIS A 378 17.44 24.28 -10.32
N GLY A 379 17.18 24.08 -11.60
CA GLY A 379 16.57 22.87 -12.13
C GLY A 379 17.59 21.75 -12.31
N VAL A 380 17.06 20.54 -12.45
CA VAL A 380 17.80 19.31 -12.64
C VAL A 380 17.52 18.79 -14.04
N CYS A 381 18.55 18.55 -14.84
CA CYS A 381 18.34 18.02 -16.18
C CYS A 381 17.86 16.56 -16.14
N VAL A 382 16.78 16.24 -16.87
CA VAL A 382 16.19 14.87 -16.89
C VAL A 382 16.13 14.23 -18.28
N ASP A 383 16.65 14.89 -19.32
CA ASP A 383 16.71 14.35 -20.68
C ASP A 383 18.14 13.98 -21.14
N GLN A 384 19.02 13.65 -20.19
CA GLN A 384 20.44 13.36 -20.47
C GLN A 384 20.68 11.95 -21.04
N LEU A 385 19.67 11.08 -20.97
CA LEU A 385 19.73 9.68 -21.39
C LEU A 385 18.71 9.39 -22.48
N PHE A 386 18.99 8.39 -23.31
CA PHE A 386 18.05 7.80 -24.25
C PHE A 386 18.16 6.27 -24.24
N ALA A 387 17.12 5.55 -24.65
CA ALA A 387 17.16 4.10 -24.76
C ALA A 387 17.60 3.66 -26.17
N ALA A 388 18.50 2.68 -26.25
CA ALA A 388 18.86 1.99 -27.48
C ALA A 388 19.09 0.49 -27.22
N GLU A 389 19.37 -0.29 -28.26
CA GLU A 389 19.75 -1.70 -28.08
C GLU A 389 21.10 -1.77 -27.34
N SER A 390 21.17 -2.57 -26.28
CA SER A 390 22.36 -2.75 -25.45
C SER A 390 23.43 -3.55 -26.19
N GLU A 391 24.70 -3.23 -25.94
CA GLU A 391 25.81 -4.08 -26.40
C GLU A 391 26.05 -5.28 -25.47
N ILE A 392 25.41 -5.29 -24.30
CA ILE A 392 25.47 -6.37 -23.33
C ILE A 392 24.55 -7.52 -23.78
N GLU A 393 25.13 -8.71 -23.91
CA GLU A 393 24.41 -9.90 -24.36
C GLU A 393 23.21 -10.20 -23.44
N GLU A 394 22.04 -10.44 -24.06
CA GLU A 394 20.75 -10.70 -23.39
C GLU A 394 20.15 -9.55 -22.56
N ALA A 395 20.76 -8.37 -22.51
CA ALA A 395 20.20 -7.22 -21.79
C ALA A 395 19.00 -6.57 -22.53
N GLY A 396 18.91 -6.77 -23.84
CA GLY A 396 17.89 -6.16 -24.68
C GLY A 396 18.18 -4.67 -24.87
N LYS A 397 17.45 -3.80 -24.17
CA LYS A 397 17.68 -2.34 -24.25
C LYS A 397 18.60 -1.84 -23.13
N GLY A 398 19.38 -0.83 -23.43
CA GLY A 398 20.23 -0.10 -22.48
C GLY A 398 19.90 1.39 -22.46
N ALA A 399 20.35 2.08 -21.40
CA ALA A 399 20.36 3.53 -21.32
C ALA A 399 21.69 4.08 -21.85
N PHE A 400 21.65 5.09 -22.71
CA PHE A 400 22.81 5.64 -23.39
C PHE A 400 22.92 7.14 -23.13
N ALA A 401 24.16 7.62 -23.02
CA ALA A 401 24.48 9.02 -22.80
C ALA A 401 24.11 9.87 -24.03
N LYS A 402 23.18 10.82 -23.91
CA LYS A 402 22.89 11.76 -25.02
C LYS A 402 24.06 12.71 -25.26
N TYR A 403 24.79 13.02 -24.19
CA TYR A 403 25.91 13.95 -24.16
C TYR A 403 27.09 13.34 -23.39
N GLY A 404 28.27 13.94 -23.50
CA GLY A 404 29.42 13.48 -22.75
C GLY A 404 29.37 13.95 -21.30
N PHE A 405 29.75 13.09 -20.36
CA PHE A 405 29.86 13.42 -18.95
C PHE A 405 31.32 13.41 -18.51
N THR A 406 31.67 14.30 -17.59
CA THR A 406 32.96 14.29 -16.91
C THR A 406 32.90 13.43 -15.64
N LYS A 407 34.04 12.87 -15.24
CA LYS A 407 34.13 12.12 -13.98
C LYS A 407 33.57 12.91 -12.79
N GLY A 408 32.62 12.33 -12.07
CA GLY A 408 31.97 12.89 -10.90
C GLY A 408 30.71 13.72 -11.21
N GLU A 409 30.41 13.93 -12.49
CA GLU A 409 29.19 14.59 -12.94
C GLU A 409 27.96 13.70 -12.71
N VAL A 410 26.81 14.32 -12.46
CA VAL A 410 25.54 13.60 -12.32
C VAL A 410 24.99 13.30 -13.71
N VAL A 411 24.78 12.01 -13.97
CA VAL A 411 24.26 11.43 -15.20
C VAL A 411 22.73 11.43 -15.24
N SER A 412 22.10 11.23 -14.08
CA SER A 412 20.66 11.34 -13.92
C SER A 412 20.29 11.45 -12.44
N HIS A 413 19.16 12.08 -12.16
CA HIS A 413 18.55 12.10 -10.83
C HIS A 413 17.32 11.21 -10.83
N ALA A 414 17.19 10.38 -9.79
CA ALA A 414 16.05 9.51 -9.61
C ALA A 414 15.35 9.79 -8.29
N PRO A 415 14.14 10.39 -8.32
CA PRO A 415 13.27 10.28 -7.18
C PRO A 415 12.86 8.81 -6.99
N LEU A 416 12.60 8.44 -5.74
CA LEU A 416 12.41 7.06 -5.33
C LEU A 416 11.01 6.88 -4.76
N LEU A 417 10.34 5.82 -5.19
CA LEU A 417 9.27 5.23 -4.39
C LEU A 417 9.91 4.25 -3.40
N HIS A 418 9.64 4.44 -2.12
CA HIS A 418 10.02 3.48 -1.08
C HIS A 418 8.88 2.49 -0.87
N LEU A 419 9.17 1.21 -1.08
CA LEU A 419 8.23 0.09 -1.01
C LEU A 419 8.64 -0.83 0.14
N LYS A 420 7.67 -1.49 0.79
CA LYS A 420 7.99 -2.57 1.72
C LYS A 420 8.33 -3.83 0.92
N ARG A 421 9.42 -4.50 1.28
CA ARG A 421 9.93 -5.70 0.60
C ARG A 421 8.92 -6.85 0.59
N ASP A 422 8.16 -7.00 1.67
CA ASP A 422 7.11 -8.01 1.77
C ASP A 422 5.91 -7.74 0.88
N ASP A 423 5.70 -6.49 0.44
CA ASP A 423 4.64 -6.19 -0.53
C ASP A 423 4.96 -6.80 -1.91
N MET A 424 6.22 -7.21 -2.13
CA MET A 424 6.60 -7.95 -3.33
C MET A 424 6.32 -9.45 -3.19
N ASN A 425 5.88 -9.96 -2.04
CA ASN A 425 5.61 -11.40 -1.88
C ASN A 425 4.36 -11.82 -2.66
N ILE A 426 4.51 -12.90 -3.42
CA ILE A 426 3.41 -13.65 -4.01
C ILE A 426 3.22 -14.90 -3.15
N TYR A 427 2.10 -14.95 -2.44
CA TYR A 427 1.76 -16.03 -1.53
C TYR A 427 1.00 -17.15 -2.24
N LYS A 428 1.17 -18.37 -1.76
CA LYS A 428 0.47 -19.54 -2.31
C LYS A 428 -1.03 -19.41 -2.14
N VAL A 429 -1.78 -19.72 -3.19
CA VAL A 429 -3.23 -19.91 -3.12
C VAL A 429 -3.51 -21.38 -2.80
N ILE A 430 -4.26 -21.62 -1.72
CA ILE A 430 -4.79 -22.94 -1.37
C ILE A 430 -6.26 -22.96 -1.75
N GLU A 431 -6.62 -23.88 -2.64
CA GLU A 431 -8.00 -24.23 -2.93
C GLU A 431 -8.48 -25.24 -1.88
N GLU A 432 -9.53 -24.88 -1.15
CA GLU A 432 -10.12 -25.71 -0.11
C GLU A 432 -11.62 -25.91 -0.38
N ILE A 433 -12.01 -27.14 -0.66
CA ILE A 433 -13.42 -27.55 -0.77
C ILE A 433 -13.89 -27.89 0.64
N LYS A 434 -14.68 -27.01 1.25
CA LYS A 434 -15.24 -27.26 2.57
C LYS A 434 -16.32 -28.37 2.49
N PRO A 435 -16.46 -29.23 3.51
CA PRO A 435 -17.48 -30.27 3.52
C PRO A 435 -18.88 -29.69 3.28
N GLY A 436 -19.55 -30.11 2.21
CA GLY A 436 -20.89 -29.63 1.85
C GLY A 436 -20.93 -28.44 0.88
N GLN A 437 -19.77 -27.92 0.47
CA GLN A 437 -19.68 -26.98 -0.66
C GLN A 437 -19.25 -27.70 -1.94
N GLU A 438 -19.87 -27.36 -3.07
CA GLU A 438 -19.51 -27.91 -4.39
C GLU A 438 -18.34 -27.14 -5.04
N GLU A 439 -18.09 -25.91 -4.60
CA GLU A 439 -17.04 -25.04 -5.12
C GLU A 439 -15.89 -24.90 -4.12
N ALA A 440 -14.66 -24.90 -4.63
CA ALA A 440 -13.47 -24.64 -3.82
C ALA A 440 -13.43 -23.17 -3.42
N THR A 441 -13.13 -22.91 -2.15
CA THR A 441 -12.78 -21.57 -1.67
C THR A 441 -11.27 -21.37 -1.80
N GLU A 442 -10.84 -20.27 -2.41
CA GLU A 442 -9.43 -19.90 -2.49
C GLU A 442 -9.01 -19.10 -1.25
N ARG A 443 -7.94 -19.51 -0.58
CA ARG A 443 -7.30 -18.74 0.50
C ARG A 443 -5.81 -18.56 0.26
N LEU A 444 -5.27 -17.40 0.65
CA LEU A 444 -3.83 -17.17 0.65
C LEU A 444 -3.19 -17.83 1.87
N ASP A 445 -2.15 -18.61 1.61
CA ASP A 445 -1.24 -19.13 2.62
C ASP A 445 -0.10 -18.13 2.83
N PHE A 446 -0.30 -17.22 3.78
CA PHE A 446 0.68 -16.19 4.12
C PHE A 446 1.99 -16.75 4.70
N ASP A 447 2.02 -18.03 5.07
CA ASP A 447 3.24 -18.72 5.54
C ASP A 447 4.06 -19.28 4.37
N THR A 448 3.50 -19.36 3.16
CA THR A 448 4.16 -19.91 1.97
C THR A 448 4.29 -18.86 0.86
N ILE A 449 5.50 -18.32 0.70
CA ILE A 449 5.85 -17.44 -0.43
C ILE A 449 6.21 -18.32 -1.64
N GLU A 450 5.47 -18.19 -2.74
CA GLU A 450 5.76 -18.91 -4.00
C GLU A 450 6.73 -18.15 -4.89
N ALA A 451 6.61 -16.83 -4.92
CA ALA A 451 7.42 -15.96 -5.78
C ALA A 451 7.50 -14.53 -5.22
N LYS A 452 8.24 -13.68 -5.94
CA LYS A 452 8.27 -12.22 -5.73
C LYS A 452 7.74 -11.51 -6.97
N GLU A 453 7.01 -10.41 -6.87
CA GLU A 453 6.54 -9.60 -8.01
C GLU A 453 7.69 -9.21 -8.96
N LEU A 454 7.46 -9.23 -10.28
CA LEU A 454 8.47 -8.92 -11.31
C LEU A 454 9.09 -7.53 -11.16
N MET A 455 8.35 -6.59 -10.58
CA MET A 455 8.80 -5.23 -10.31
C MET A 455 10.06 -5.20 -9.44
N ILE A 456 10.31 -6.24 -8.62
CA ILE A 456 11.50 -6.33 -7.79
C ILE A 456 12.80 -6.19 -8.59
N ASN A 457 12.81 -6.57 -9.88
CA ASN A 457 13.98 -6.45 -10.77
C ASN A 457 14.45 -5.02 -11.00
N TYR A 458 13.60 -4.03 -10.71
CA TYR A 458 13.89 -2.60 -10.86
C TYR A 458 14.00 -1.90 -9.50
N CYS A 459 13.87 -2.65 -8.41
CA CYS A 459 14.00 -2.12 -7.05
C CYS A 459 15.44 -2.27 -6.56
N PHE A 460 15.94 -1.22 -5.91
CA PHE A 460 17.18 -1.23 -5.17
C PHE A 460 16.92 -1.63 -3.72
N GLY A 461 17.69 -2.57 -3.19
CA GLY A 461 17.48 -3.12 -1.86
C GLY A 461 18.78 -3.50 -1.15
N HIS A 462 18.71 -3.56 0.19
CA HIS A 462 19.72 -4.17 1.04
C HIS A 462 19.12 -5.40 1.72
N LYS A 463 19.81 -6.53 1.72
CA LYS A 463 19.31 -7.81 2.27
C LYS A 463 18.85 -7.76 3.73
N ASP A 464 19.47 -6.88 4.52
CA ASP A 464 19.14 -6.68 5.93
C ASP A 464 18.12 -5.55 6.16
N SER A 465 17.41 -5.12 5.12
CA SER A 465 16.41 -4.04 5.20
C SER A 465 15.12 -4.41 4.48
N GLU A 466 13.98 -4.05 5.06
CA GLU A 466 12.66 -4.22 4.44
C GLU A 466 12.30 -3.08 3.46
N ILE A 467 13.15 -2.07 3.31
CA ILE A 467 12.90 -0.97 2.37
C ILE A 467 13.47 -1.35 1.00
N LEU A 468 12.61 -1.30 -0.01
CA LEU A 468 12.97 -1.30 -1.42
C LEU A 468 12.83 0.12 -1.98
N LEU A 469 13.73 0.49 -2.88
CA LEU A 469 13.73 1.80 -3.53
C LEU A 469 13.53 1.59 -5.03
N PHE A 470 12.38 2.02 -5.55
CA PHE A 470 12.08 1.97 -6.97
C PHE A 470 12.32 3.37 -7.59
N PRO A 471 13.36 3.54 -8.43
CA PRO A 471 13.58 4.78 -9.15
C PRO A 471 12.61 4.91 -10.32
N TYR A 472 11.99 6.06 -10.46
CA TYR A 472 11.01 6.33 -11.51
C TYR A 472 11.42 7.53 -12.38
N SER A 473 12.73 7.69 -12.61
CA SER A 473 13.27 8.69 -13.53
C SER A 473 13.30 8.22 -14.97
N PRO A 474 13.19 9.12 -15.97
CA PRO A 474 13.30 8.75 -17.36
C PRO A 474 14.60 7.96 -17.62
N MET A 475 14.47 6.84 -18.32
CA MET A 475 15.55 5.97 -18.77
C MET A 475 16.39 5.27 -17.69
N VAL A 476 16.28 5.61 -16.40
CA VAL A 476 17.17 5.02 -15.37
C VAL A 476 16.94 3.53 -15.16
N ASN A 477 15.73 3.03 -15.44
CA ASN A 477 15.39 1.60 -15.38
C ASN A 477 15.94 0.79 -16.57
N TYR A 478 16.59 1.44 -17.55
CA TYR A 478 17.32 0.81 -18.65
C TYR A 478 18.83 0.77 -18.43
N ILE A 479 19.33 1.35 -17.34
CA ILE A 479 20.76 1.31 -17.02
C ILE A 479 21.11 -0.14 -16.68
N ASN A 480 21.97 -0.79 -17.46
CA ASN A 480 22.26 -2.22 -17.29
C ASN A 480 23.39 -2.49 -16.29
N HIS A 481 23.53 -3.78 -15.93
CA HIS A 481 24.60 -4.28 -15.08
C HIS A 481 25.94 -4.38 -15.82
N ASP A 482 27.00 -3.82 -15.24
CA ASP A 482 28.39 -4.20 -15.51
C ASP A 482 29.16 -4.27 -14.18
N GLY A 483 29.51 -5.49 -13.75
CA GLY A 483 30.25 -5.72 -12.50
C GLY A 483 31.77 -5.57 -12.63
N GLU A 484 32.31 -5.53 -13.86
CA GLU A 484 33.75 -5.44 -14.08
C GLU A 484 34.20 -4.01 -14.34
N ASN A 485 33.48 -3.28 -15.20
CA ASN A 485 33.84 -1.93 -15.65
C ASN A 485 32.66 -0.95 -15.67
N PRO A 486 31.87 -0.84 -14.58
CA PRO A 486 30.78 0.12 -14.53
C PRO A 486 31.30 1.54 -14.76
N ASN A 487 30.61 2.32 -15.57
CA ASN A 487 30.96 3.72 -15.81
C ASN A 487 30.19 4.69 -14.92
N THR A 488 29.22 4.21 -14.15
CA THR A 488 28.35 5.00 -13.29
C THR A 488 28.17 4.33 -11.92
N ALA A 489 27.88 5.11 -10.88
CA ALA A 489 27.50 4.62 -9.54
C ALA A 489 26.35 5.43 -8.96
N ILE A 490 25.62 4.84 -8.01
CA ILE A 490 24.55 5.54 -7.30
C ILE A 490 25.07 6.24 -6.03
N ARG A 491 24.48 7.38 -5.69
CA ARG A 491 24.65 8.04 -4.38
C ARG A 491 23.38 8.74 -3.94
N TRP A 492 23.24 9.01 -2.64
CA TRP A 492 22.15 9.85 -2.15
C TRP A 492 22.33 11.31 -2.51
N THR A 493 21.21 11.99 -2.79
CA THR A 493 21.19 13.46 -2.79
C THR A 493 21.39 14.03 -1.38
N ASN A 494 21.75 15.31 -1.27
CA ASN A 494 21.83 15.97 0.02
C ASN A 494 20.46 16.12 0.71
N ILE A 495 19.37 16.18 -0.05
CA ILE A 495 18.00 16.30 0.47
C ILE A 495 17.61 15.04 1.24
N SER A 496 17.93 13.85 0.69
CA SER A 496 17.59 12.56 1.30
C SER A 496 18.14 12.37 2.73
N LYS A 497 19.20 13.11 3.09
CA LYS A 497 19.87 12.98 4.40
C LYS A 497 18.97 13.34 5.58
N GLU A 498 17.95 14.17 5.38
CA GLU A 498 17.01 14.52 6.46
C GLU A 498 16.15 13.33 6.92
N TYR A 499 15.99 12.33 6.05
CA TYR A 499 15.23 11.11 6.32
C TYR A 499 16.06 9.99 6.95
N PHE A 500 17.40 10.10 6.95
CA PHE A 500 18.27 9.01 7.42
C PHE A 500 18.12 8.73 8.90
N ALA A 501 17.71 9.71 9.70
CA ALA A 501 17.44 9.51 11.12
C ALA A 501 16.08 8.83 11.39
N MET A 502 15.18 8.79 10.40
CA MET A 502 13.85 8.22 10.57
C MET A 502 13.89 6.70 10.71
N HIS A 503 12.91 6.14 11.42
CA HIS A 503 12.72 4.70 11.43
C HIS A 503 12.27 4.22 10.05
N PRO A 504 12.62 2.99 9.60
CA PRO A 504 12.16 2.45 8.32
C PRO A 504 10.65 2.55 8.08
N ILE A 505 9.87 2.29 9.13
CA ILE A 505 8.41 2.46 9.11
C ILE A 505 8.04 3.90 8.73
N ASP A 506 8.62 4.87 9.42
CA ASP A 506 8.33 6.29 9.18
C ASP A 506 8.71 6.72 7.76
N VAL A 507 9.75 6.10 7.17
CA VAL A 507 10.16 6.32 5.78
C VAL A 507 9.14 5.74 4.82
N LEU A 508 8.65 4.52 5.06
CA LEU A 508 7.62 3.87 4.25
C LEU A 508 6.28 4.62 4.30
N GLU A 509 5.98 5.27 5.43
CA GLU A 509 4.83 6.15 5.63
C GLU A 509 5.00 7.56 5.03
N GLN A 510 6.22 7.95 4.61
CA GLN A 510 6.34 9.21 3.86
C GLN A 510 5.62 9.06 2.52
N HIS A 511 5.05 10.15 2.01
CA HIS A 511 4.52 10.20 0.65
C HIS A 511 5.42 11.09 -0.21
N GLY A 512 5.54 10.79 -1.51
CA GLY A 512 5.97 11.74 -2.54
C GLY A 512 7.45 12.16 -2.54
N GLY A 513 8.30 11.47 -3.30
CA GLY A 513 9.53 11.98 -3.91
C GLY A 513 10.61 12.51 -2.96
N THR A 514 10.49 12.17 -1.68
CA THR A 514 11.30 12.64 -0.56
C THR A 514 12.71 12.08 -0.64
N LEU A 515 12.81 10.78 -0.87
CA LEU A 515 14.06 10.10 -1.14
C LEU A 515 14.44 10.23 -2.62
N ARG A 516 15.70 10.59 -2.84
CA ARG A 516 16.27 10.74 -4.18
C ARG A 516 17.69 10.21 -4.21
N MET A 517 18.02 9.53 -5.30
CA MET A 517 19.38 9.14 -5.62
C MET A 517 19.86 9.79 -6.92
N GLU A 518 21.17 9.86 -7.06
CA GLU A 518 21.88 10.34 -8.24
C GLU A 518 22.68 9.20 -8.83
N TYR A 519 22.70 9.13 -10.16
CA TYR A 519 23.63 8.34 -10.94
C TYR A 519 24.82 9.24 -11.28
N VAL A 520 26.03 8.83 -10.94
CA VAL A 520 27.24 9.67 -11.04
C VAL A 520 28.31 8.97 -11.85
N ALA A 521 28.89 9.69 -12.81
CA ALA A 521 29.92 9.16 -13.70
C ALA A 521 31.21 8.83 -12.91
N LEU A 522 31.70 7.60 -13.01
CA LEU A 522 32.95 7.12 -12.38
C LEU A 522 34.21 7.51 -13.17
N ARG A 523 34.03 7.83 -14.45
CA ARG A 523 35.03 8.30 -15.41
C ARG A 523 34.36 9.24 -16.40
N ASP A 524 35.13 9.80 -17.34
CA ASP A 524 34.54 10.50 -18.47
C ASP A 524 33.76 9.48 -19.33
N ILE A 525 32.56 9.87 -19.75
CA ILE A 525 31.63 9.07 -20.56
C ILE A 525 31.41 9.82 -21.87
N ALA A 526 31.60 9.15 -23.01
CA ALA A 526 31.39 9.77 -24.31
C ALA A 526 29.88 9.87 -24.65
N PRO A 527 29.48 10.84 -25.51
CA PRO A 527 28.15 10.77 -26.12
C PRO A 527 27.94 9.42 -26.82
N GLN A 528 26.72 8.89 -26.71
CA GLN A 528 26.27 7.58 -27.21
C GLN A 528 26.92 6.37 -26.53
N GLU A 529 27.63 6.55 -25.43
CA GLU A 529 28.13 5.42 -24.64
C GLU A 529 27.01 4.86 -23.74
N GLU A 530 26.92 3.53 -23.63
CA GLU A 530 25.97 2.86 -22.72
C GLU A 530 26.31 3.18 -21.27
N ILE A 531 25.31 3.54 -20.48
CA ILE A 531 25.42 3.80 -19.04
C ILE A 531 25.21 2.47 -18.31
N THR A 532 26.20 2.09 -17.50
CA THR A 532 26.19 0.84 -16.74
C THR A 532 26.53 1.08 -15.27
N ILE A 533 25.96 0.24 -14.39
CA ILE A 533 26.25 0.23 -12.96
C ILE A 533 26.52 -1.19 -12.46
N ASP A 534 27.16 -1.31 -11.30
CA ASP A 534 27.28 -2.60 -10.62
C ASP A 534 26.00 -2.90 -9.81
N TYR A 535 25.28 -3.97 -10.16
CA TYR A 535 24.09 -4.45 -9.44
C TYR A 535 24.44 -5.31 -8.23
N GLY A 536 25.72 -5.57 -8.02
CA GLY A 536 26.27 -6.40 -6.95
C GLY A 536 26.45 -7.86 -7.34
N SER A 537 27.43 -8.52 -6.72
CA SER A 537 27.79 -9.90 -7.01
C SER A 537 26.66 -10.91 -6.74
N GLU A 538 25.81 -10.66 -5.74
CA GLU A 538 24.66 -11.52 -5.44
C GLU A 538 23.65 -11.54 -6.60
N TRP A 539 23.38 -10.39 -7.22
CA TRP A 539 22.56 -10.30 -8.42
C TRP A 539 23.20 -11.03 -9.60
N ALA A 540 24.51 -10.81 -9.84
CA ALA A 540 25.23 -11.45 -10.94
C ALA A 540 25.24 -12.98 -10.81
N GLU A 541 25.40 -13.50 -9.59
CA GLU A 541 25.29 -14.93 -9.29
C GLU A 541 23.87 -15.46 -9.52
N ALA A 542 22.84 -14.71 -9.12
CA ALA A 542 21.45 -15.07 -9.34
C ALA A 542 21.11 -15.11 -10.84
N TRP A 543 21.56 -14.12 -11.61
CA TRP A 543 21.37 -14.05 -13.06
C TRP A 543 22.01 -15.22 -13.78
N LYS A 544 23.26 -15.56 -13.43
CA LYS A 544 23.96 -16.72 -13.99
C LYS A 544 23.22 -18.04 -13.69
N LYS A 545 22.70 -18.21 -12.47
CA LYS A 545 21.89 -19.39 -12.11
C LYS A 545 20.61 -19.44 -12.94
N TYR A 546 19.95 -18.29 -13.13
CA TYR A 546 18.76 -18.18 -13.96
C TYR A 546 19.03 -18.55 -15.43
N GLN A 547 20.10 -18.03 -16.05
CA GLN A 547 20.49 -18.40 -17.41
C GLN A 547 20.69 -19.92 -17.56
N VAL A 548 21.39 -20.55 -16.61
CA VAL A 548 21.57 -22.02 -16.60
C VAL A 548 20.23 -22.75 -16.50
N ALA A 549 19.34 -22.33 -15.61
CA ALA A 549 18.02 -22.93 -15.46
C ALA A 549 17.17 -22.77 -16.73
N ARG A 550 17.21 -21.57 -17.36
CA ARG A 550 16.53 -21.27 -18.62
C ARG A 550 17.02 -22.18 -19.76
N MET A 551 18.33 -22.37 -19.88
CA MET A 551 18.91 -23.31 -20.87
C MET A 551 18.49 -24.77 -20.62
N GLN A 552 18.11 -25.12 -19.39
CA GLN A 552 17.60 -26.45 -19.03
C GLN A 552 16.08 -26.57 -19.23
N GLY A 553 15.41 -25.56 -19.78
CA GLY A 553 13.97 -25.54 -20.02
C GLY A 553 13.14 -25.09 -18.82
N ASN A 554 13.73 -24.48 -17.80
CA ASN A 554 12.96 -23.82 -16.74
C ASN A 554 12.44 -22.48 -17.23
N GLU A 555 11.13 -22.32 -17.26
CA GLU A 555 10.44 -21.11 -17.74
C GLU A 555 10.20 -20.06 -16.64
N ALA A 556 10.65 -20.30 -15.40
CA ALA A 556 10.46 -19.33 -14.31
C ALA A 556 11.11 -17.99 -14.63
N SER A 557 10.41 -16.87 -14.41
CA SER A 557 10.96 -15.54 -14.66
C SER A 557 12.05 -15.16 -13.65
N PHE A 558 13.07 -14.43 -14.09
CA PHE A 558 14.09 -13.87 -13.20
C PHE A 558 13.46 -12.82 -12.28
N ARG A 559 13.73 -12.94 -10.97
CA ARG A 559 13.15 -12.11 -9.90
C ARG A 559 14.22 -11.86 -8.83
N HIS A 560 14.95 -10.74 -8.93
CA HIS A 560 16.00 -10.37 -7.99
C HIS A 560 16.14 -8.85 -7.93
N GLU A 561 16.20 -8.29 -6.73
CA GLU A 561 16.45 -6.85 -6.56
C GLU A 561 17.88 -6.46 -6.92
N ILE A 562 18.06 -5.20 -7.30
CA ILE A 562 19.38 -4.60 -7.48
C ILE A 562 19.97 -4.33 -6.10
N ARG A 563 21.18 -4.82 -5.82
CA ARG A 563 21.80 -4.59 -4.52
C ARG A 563 22.36 -3.18 -4.44
N VAL A 564 22.04 -2.46 -3.37
CA VAL A 564 22.70 -1.18 -3.09
C VAL A 564 24.14 -1.38 -2.59
N PRO A 565 25.07 -0.45 -2.87
CA PRO A 565 26.43 -0.51 -2.32
C PRO A 565 26.44 -0.57 -0.79
N ASP A 566 27.45 -1.22 -0.22
CA ASP A 566 27.63 -1.28 1.23
C ASP A 566 27.74 0.15 1.81
N GLY A 567 27.00 0.42 2.89
CA GLY A 567 26.92 1.75 3.50
C GLY A 567 26.04 2.76 2.75
N PHE A 568 25.36 2.34 1.66
CA PHE A 568 24.34 3.16 1.03
C PHE A 568 23.15 3.34 1.98
N TYR A 569 22.58 2.25 2.52
CA TYR A 569 21.51 2.38 3.52
C TYR A 569 22.05 2.89 4.86
N PRO A 570 21.37 3.85 5.52
CA PRO A 570 21.64 4.21 6.91
C PRO A 570 21.57 2.99 7.84
N ASP A 571 22.47 2.91 8.83
CA ASP A 571 22.56 1.76 9.75
C ASP A 571 21.24 1.47 10.48
N ASN A 572 20.48 2.52 10.81
CA ASN A 572 19.18 2.39 11.48
C ASN A 572 18.06 1.83 10.57
N TRP A 573 18.32 1.67 9.27
CA TRP A 573 17.46 0.96 8.31
C TRP A 573 17.84 -0.51 8.13
N LEU A 574 18.98 -0.92 8.68
CA LEU A 574 19.48 -2.29 8.65
C LEU A 574 19.09 -3.04 9.92
N ASN A 575 18.89 -4.36 9.81
CA ASN A 575 18.66 -5.29 10.91
C ASN A 575 17.47 -4.95 11.83
N LYS A 576 16.48 -4.22 11.32
CA LYS A 576 15.22 -4.00 12.01
C LYS A 576 14.13 -4.74 11.27
N SER A 577 13.48 -5.67 11.96
CA SER A 577 12.17 -6.11 11.51
C SER A 577 11.31 -4.84 11.44
N VAL A 578 10.75 -4.57 10.27
CA VAL A 578 9.76 -3.50 10.07
C VAL A 578 8.40 -4.04 10.51
N THR A 579 8.40 -4.73 11.65
CA THR A 579 7.21 -5.18 12.33
C THR A 579 6.63 -3.96 13.01
N TYR A 580 5.45 -3.59 12.55
CA TYR A 580 4.62 -2.60 13.19
C TYR A 580 4.27 -3.11 14.59
N GLU A 581 4.90 -2.53 15.60
CA GLU A 581 4.73 -2.89 17.00
C GLU A 581 4.17 -1.70 17.77
N LEU A 582 3.12 -1.94 18.54
CA LEU A 582 2.66 -0.98 19.53
C LEU A 582 3.65 -0.93 20.69
N ALA A 583 3.82 0.25 21.28
CA ALA A 583 4.63 0.43 22.47
C ALA A 583 4.15 -0.52 23.57
N PRO A 584 5.07 -1.03 24.42
CA PRO A 584 4.70 -1.96 25.45
C PRO A 584 3.67 -1.34 26.39
N ASN A 585 2.78 -2.20 26.83
CA ASN A 585 1.67 -1.85 27.68
C ASN A 585 2.17 -1.36 29.04
N ILE A 586 1.76 -0.16 29.41
CA ILE A 586 1.96 0.39 30.76
C ILE A 586 0.78 -0.05 31.62
N ASP A 587 1.03 -0.32 32.90
CA ASP A 587 -0.02 -0.60 33.89
C ASP A 587 -0.83 0.67 34.13
N LEU A 588 -2.11 0.66 33.73
CA LEU A 588 -3.02 1.80 33.83
C LEU A 588 -3.88 1.69 35.08
N LYS A 589 -4.14 2.80 35.74
CA LYS A 589 -5.15 2.88 36.80
C LYS A 589 -6.55 2.83 36.21
N ALA A 590 -7.55 2.48 37.02
CA ALA A 590 -8.95 2.54 36.60
C ALA A 590 -9.30 3.94 36.06
N GLY A 591 -9.80 3.99 34.82
CA GLY A 591 -10.13 5.23 34.11
C GLY A 591 -8.94 6.02 33.55
N GLU A 592 -7.71 5.54 33.68
CA GLU A 592 -6.56 6.14 33.01
C GLU A 592 -6.55 5.71 31.54
N LEU A 593 -6.54 6.68 30.62
CA LEU A 593 -6.48 6.43 29.19
C LEU A 593 -5.06 6.62 28.65
N GLN A 594 -4.70 5.77 27.70
CA GLN A 594 -3.45 5.86 26.96
C GLN A 594 -3.75 5.63 25.46
N PRO A 595 -3.39 6.55 24.56
CA PRO A 595 -3.44 6.27 23.13
C PRO A 595 -2.61 5.04 22.80
N LEU A 596 -3.08 4.22 21.86
CA LEU A 596 -2.21 3.22 21.26
C LEU A 596 -1.16 3.95 20.44
N VAL A 597 0.12 3.78 20.79
CA VAL A 597 1.23 4.46 20.14
C VAL A 597 2.22 3.45 19.56
N TRP A 598 2.90 3.84 18.51
CA TRP A 598 3.98 3.08 17.91
C TRP A 598 5.18 2.95 18.83
N LYS A 599 5.77 1.76 18.89
CA LYS A 599 6.97 1.50 19.72
C LYS A 599 8.19 2.27 19.25
N HIS A 600 8.34 2.48 17.94
CA HIS A 600 9.56 3.08 17.37
C HIS A 600 9.63 4.60 17.52
N ASN A 601 8.50 5.30 17.52
CA ASN A 601 8.47 6.77 17.54
C ASN A 601 7.52 7.38 18.58
N GLY A 602 6.69 6.57 19.27
CA GLY A 602 5.72 7.04 20.26
C GLY A 602 4.55 7.85 19.70
N LYS A 603 4.40 7.96 18.38
CA LYS A 603 3.24 8.61 17.76
C LYS A 603 2.00 7.73 17.90
N PRO A 604 0.79 8.32 17.99
CA PRO A 604 -0.46 7.56 17.95
C PRO A 604 -0.53 6.67 16.70
N PHE A 605 -0.94 5.43 16.89
CA PHE A 605 -1.20 4.44 15.84
C PHE A 605 -2.43 4.82 15.01
N THR A 606 -3.49 5.21 15.71
CA THR A 606 -4.74 5.74 15.19
C THR A 606 -5.27 6.71 16.24
N ARG A 607 -5.96 7.75 15.82
CA ARG A 607 -6.66 8.63 16.76
C ARG A 607 -7.88 7.98 17.42
N PHE A 608 -8.35 6.86 16.88
CA PHE A 608 -9.62 6.23 17.26
C PHE A 608 -9.46 5.04 18.21
N ALA A 609 -8.24 4.68 18.61
CA ALA A 609 -8.01 3.55 19.51
C ALA A 609 -7.18 3.95 20.73
N HIS A 610 -7.70 3.62 21.91
CA HIS A 610 -7.04 3.87 23.19
C HIS A 610 -7.04 2.59 24.04
N ARG A 611 -6.16 2.54 25.03
CA ARG A 611 -6.28 1.64 26.18
C ARG A 611 -6.90 2.42 27.32
N VAL A 612 -7.75 1.76 28.09
CA VAL A 612 -8.26 2.29 29.35
C VAL A 612 -8.04 1.27 30.46
N GLY A 613 -7.40 1.69 31.54
CA GLY A 613 -7.24 0.84 32.71
C GLY A 613 -8.59 0.56 33.36
N LEU A 614 -8.80 -0.69 33.77
CA LEU A 614 -9.99 -1.11 34.50
C LEU A 614 -9.63 -1.39 35.98
N PRO A 615 -10.63 -1.46 36.89
CA PRO A 615 -10.40 -1.88 38.26
C PRO A 615 -9.73 -3.27 38.31
N LYS A 616 -8.69 -3.41 39.14
CA LYS A 616 -7.96 -4.69 39.25
C LYS A 616 -8.88 -5.83 39.70
N GLY A 617 -8.82 -6.94 39.00
CA GLY A 617 -9.65 -8.12 39.22
C GLY A 617 -11.05 -8.06 38.58
N ILE A 618 -11.38 -7.01 37.81
CA ILE A 618 -12.69 -6.91 37.15
C ILE A 618 -12.91 -8.07 36.18
N SER A 619 -11.90 -8.46 35.39
CA SER A 619 -12.03 -9.57 34.42
C SER A 619 -12.39 -10.87 35.14
N LYS A 620 -11.73 -11.14 36.27
CA LYS A 620 -11.98 -12.33 37.10
C LYS A 620 -13.38 -12.30 37.71
N ARG A 621 -13.75 -11.19 38.35
CA ARG A 621 -15.07 -11.03 38.97
C ARG A 621 -16.19 -11.20 37.93
N PHE A 622 -15.98 -10.66 36.75
CA PHE A 622 -16.99 -10.73 35.69
C PHE A 622 -17.05 -12.12 35.05
N LEU A 623 -15.91 -12.83 34.96
CA LEU A 623 -15.90 -14.25 34.60
C LEU A 623 -16.71 -15.10 35.60
N GLU A 624 -16.57 -14.85 36.91
CA GLU A 624 -17.33 -15.51 37.97
C GLU A 624 -18.84 -15.23 37.82
N TYR A 625 -19.24 -13.96 37.66
CA TYR A 625 -20.63 -13.58 37.40
C TYR A 625 -21.20 -14.25 36.13
N SER A 626 -20.46 -14.18 35.02
CA SER A 626 -20.84 -14.77 33.73
C SER A 626 -21.02 -16.28 33.81
N THR A 627 -20.19 -16.94 34.61
CA THR A 627 -20.33 -18.37 34.91
C THR A 627 -21.58 -18.65 35.74
N ASP A 628 -21.84 -17.81 36.75
CA ASP A 628 -22.99 -17.94 37.65
C ASP A 628 -24.33 -17.79 36.92
N ILE A 629 -24.43 -16.88 35.94
CA ILE A 629 -25.64 -16.71 35.11
C ILE A 629 -25.72 -17.67 33.92
N GLY A 630 -24.74 -18.56 33.76
CA GLY A 630 -24.74 -19.60 32.73
C GLY A 630 -24.23 -19.19 31.35
N VAL A 631 -23.65 -17.99 31.18
CA VAL A 631 -23.07 -17.53 29.90
C VAL A 631 -21.85 -18.38 29.51
N ILE A 632 -20.88 -18.57 30.41
CA ILE A 632 -19.66 -19.36 30.11
C ILE A 632 -19.99 -20.84 29.82
N PRO A 633 -20.86 -21.53 30.61
CA PRO A 633 -21.36 -22.85 30.25
C PRO A 633 -22.08 -22.90 28.89
N THR A 634 -22.73 -21.82 28.48
CA THR A 634 -23.41 -21.74 27.18
C THR A 634 -22.40 -21.71 26.04
N TYR A 635 -21.32 -20.92 26.14
CA TYR A 635 -20.22 -20.96 25.16
C TYR A 635 -19.60 -22.35 25.00
N SER A 636 -19.38 -23.05 26.11
CA SER A 636 -18.87 -24.43 26.07
C SER A 636 -19.78 -25.38 25.27
N LYS A 637 -21.09 -25.11 25.21
CA LYS A 637 -22.02 -25.87 24.36
C LYS A 637 -22.00 -25.38 22.91
N LEU A 638 -22.01 -24.06 22.70
CA LEU A 638 -22.12 -23.46 21.37
C LEU A 638 -20.88 -23.65 20.52
N LEU A 639 -19.69 -23.63 21.13
CA LEU A 639 -18.43 -23.80 20.41
C LEU A 639 -18.02 -25.28 20.22
N LYS A 640 -18.79 -26.24 20.76
CA LYS A 640 -18.41 -27.67 20.75
C LYS A 640 -19.52 -28.61 20.31
N ASN A 641 -20.70 -28.48 20.92
CA ASN A 641 -21.78 -29.46 20.79
C ASN A 641 -22.86 -29.02 19.81
N ARG A 642 -23.05 -27.70 19.67
CA ARG A 642 -24.07 -27.09 18.81
C ARG A 642 -23.59 -25.72 18.35
N ILE A 643 -22.77 -25.72 17.31
CA ILE A 643 -22.47 -24.49 16.58
C ILE A 643 -23.76 -24.09 15.86
N LEU A 644 -24.27 -22.89 16.17
CA LEU A 644 -25.43 -22.33 15.47
C LEU A 644 -25.12 -22.13 13.98
N ASP A 645 -26.14 -22.15 13.12
CA ASP A 645 -26.01 -21.74 11.72
C ASP A 645 -25.75 -20.22 11.62
N SER A 646 -25.27 -19.74 10.47
CA SER A 646 -25.09 -18.29 10.26
C SER A 646 -26.41 -17.56 10.43
N ASP A 647 -26.38 -16.49 11.23
CA ASP A 647 -27.50 -15.64 11.61
C ASP A 647 -28.62 -16.36 12.41
N GLU A 648 -28.39 -17.61 12.83
CA GLU A 648 -29.25 -18.28 13.81
C GLU A 648 -29.06 -17.63 15.18
N TRP A 649 -30.17 -17.48 15.91
CA TRP A 649 -30.19 -17.02 17.29
C TRP A 649 -31.27 -17.72 18.11
N TYR A 650 -31.10 -17.73 19.43
CA TYR A 650 -32.14 -18.19 20.37
C TYR A 650 -32.05 -17.44 21.70
N VAL A 651 -33.16 -17.47 22.45
CA VAL A 651 -33.30 -16.81 23.76
C VAL A 651 -33.45 -17.87 24.86
N TRP A 652 -32.88 -17.62 26.04
CA TRP A 652 -33.11 -18.42 27.25
C TRP A 652 -33.29 -17.54 28.48
N ASN A 653 -33.93 -18.10 29.51
CA ASN A 653 -34.04 -17.47 30.83
C ASN A 653 -32.82 -17.87 31.66
N ALA A 654 -32.03 -16.90 32.10
CA ALA A 654 -30.90 -17.15 32.99
C ALA A 654 -31.34 -17.06 34.45
N THR A 655 -30.80 -17.93 35.29
CA THR A 655 -30.91 -17.86 36.74
C THR A 655 -29.53 -17.93 37.33
N LYS A 656 -29.24 -17.11 38.35
CA LYS A 656 -27.97 -17.19 39.07
C LYS A 656 -27.88 -18.53 39.77
N ASN A 657 -26.89 -19.35 39.42
CA ASN A 657 -26.70 -20.67 40.01
C ASN A 657 -26.47 -20.60 41.54
N SER A 658 -25.83 -19.52 42.00
CA SER A 658 -25.48 -19.29 43.40
C SER A 658 -26.67 -18.96 44.31
N THR A 659 -27.69 -18.29 43.78
CA THR A 659 -28.82 -17.72 44.58
C THR A 659 -30.19 -18.20 44.12
N GLY A 660 -30.31 -18.72 42.90
CA GLY A 660 -31.60 -19.01 42.25
C GLY A 660 -32.36 -17.76 41.79
N GLU A 661 -31.77 -16.56 41.91
CA GLU A 661 -32.39 -15.32 41.45
C GLU A 661 -32.54 -15.29 39.93
N ASN A 662 -33.61 -14.67 39.45
CA ASN A 662 -33.81 -14.42 38.03
C ASN A 662 -32.75 -13.45 37.51
N ALA A 663 -31.94 -13.89 36.54
CA ALA A 663 -30.92 -13.08 35.89
C ALA A 663 -31.41 -12.47 34.56
N GLY A 664 -32.71 -12.59 34.26
CA GLY A 664 -33.34 -12.07 33.05
C GLY A 664 -33.20 -13.00 31.85
N GLN A 665 -33.66 -12.52 30.70
CA GLN A 665 -33.54 -13.22 29.43
C GLN A 665 -32.26 -12.83 28.71
N TRP A 666 -31.61 -13.81 28.10
CA TRP A 666 -30.38 -13.66 27.33
C TRP A 666 -30.58 -14.29 25.97
N PHE A 667 -29.89 -13.79 24.95
CA PHE A 667 -29.86 -14.44 23.65
C PHE A 667 -28.44 -14.77 23.22
N ALA A 668 -28.33 -15.75 22.33
CA ALA A 668 -27.09 -16.15 21.69
C ALA A 668 -27.32 -16.10 20.18
N GLN A 669 -26.37 -15.57 19.44
CA GLN A 669 -26.41 -15.43 17.98
C GLN A 669 -25.05 -15.79 17.38
N ARG A 670 -25.06 -16.33 16.15
CA ARG A 670 -23.85 -16.49 15.34
C ARG A 670 -23.92 -15.57 14.12
N TYR A 671 -23.55 -14.32 14.32
CA TYR A 671 -23.73 -13.27 13.32
C TYR A 671 -22.80 -13.44 12.10
N LYS A 672 -23.37 -13.45 10.89
CA LYS A 672 -22.68 -13.46 9.57
C LYS A 672 -21.47 -14.38 9.48
N SER A 673 -21.48 -15.54 10.13
CA SER A 673 -20.30 -16.41 10.22
C SER A 673 -19.84 -16.97 8.88
N ASP A 674 -20.75 -17.12 7.91
CA ASP A 674 -20.40 -17.62 6.59
C ASP A 674 -19.54 -16.62 5.82
N VAL A 675 -19.69 -15.33 6.12
CA VAL A 675 -18.91 -14.24 5.53
C VAL A 675 -17.65 -13.93 6.35
N TRP A 676 -17.72 -14.09 7.67
CA TRP A 676 -16.63 -13.68 8.59
C TRP A 676 -15.69 -14.83 8.99
N HIS A 677 -15.94 -16.04 8.50
CA HIS A 677 -15.08 -17.24 8.63
C HIS A 677 -14.57 -17.49 10.06
N PHE A 678 -15.50 -17.46 11.02
CA PHE A 678 -15.25 -17.85 12.40
C PHE A 678 -16.39 -18.70 12.98
N ASN A 679 -16.16 -19.25 14.17
CA ASN A 679 -17.22 -19.86 14.97
C ASN A 679 -17.69 -18.97 16.12
N MET A 680 -17.39 -17.66 16.07
CA MET A 680 -17.74 -16.73 17.15
C MET A 680 -19.25 -16.69 17.40
N HIS A 681 -19.63 -16.76 18.69
CA HIS A 681 -20.99 -16.50 19.15
C HIS A 681 -21.04 -15.21 19.98
N TYR A 682 -22.08 -14.43 19.73
CA TYR A 682 -22.42 -13.24 20.51
C TYR A 682 -23.49 -13.63 21.52
N ILE A 683 -23.29 -13.27 22.78
CA ILE A 683 -24.31 -13.43 23.82
C ILE A 683 -24.57 -12.07 24.45
N SER A 684 -25.82 -11.61 24.45
CA SER A 684 -26.19 -10.31 25.02
C SER A 684 -27.50 -10.40 25.78
N ALA A 685 -27.80 -9.36 26.55
CA ALA A 685 -29.08 -9.26 27.24
C ALA A 685 -30.22 -9.27 26.22
N TRP A 686 -31.33 -9.94 26.53
CA TRP A 686 -32.56 -9.93 25.71
C TRP A 686 -33.66 -9.09 26.35
N ASP A 687 -33.67 -8.99 27.69
CA ASP A 687 -34.62 -8.16 28.42
C ASP A 687 -33.94 -7.16 29.36
N GLU A 688 -34.76 -6.21 29.83
CA GLU A 688 -34.31 -5.11 30.68
C GLU A 688 -33.77 -5.60 32.03
N THR A 689 -34.27 -6.74 32.51
CA THR A 689 -33.79 -7.37 33.75
C THR A 689 -32.35 -7.85 33.58
N ALA A 690 -32.04 -8.55 32.48
CA ALA A 690 -30.69 -8.99 32.16
C ALA A 690 -29.74 -7.80 31.96
N ARG A 691 -30.18 -6.78 31.22
CA ARG A 691 -29.39 -5.56 30.97
C ARG A 691 -29.04 -4.84 32.27
N ARG A 692 -30.02 -4.58 33.13
CA ARG A 692 -29.80 -3.91 34.44
C ARG A 692 -28.95 -4.74 35.39
N ASN A 693 -29.17 -6.05 35.47
CA ASN A 693 -28.36 -6.93 36.31
C ASN A 693 -26.89 -6.91 35.90
N PHE A 694 -26.62 -6.95 34.59
CA PHE A 694 -25.28 -6.86 34.06
C PHE A 694 -24.65 -5.50 34.37
N LEU A 695 -25.31 -4.40 34.01
CA LEU A 695 -24.81 -3.04 34.24
C LEU A 695 -24.55 -2.80 35.74
N GLY A 696 -25.48 -3.17 36.60
CA GLY A 696 -25.31 -3.05 38.05
C GLY A 696 -24.09 -3.84 38.56
N GLU A 697 -23.80 -5.01 37.99
CA GLU A 697 -22.60 -5.77 38.38
C GLU A 697 -21.29 -5.12 37.87
N VAL A 698 -21.29 -4.60 36.65
CA VAL A 698 -20.16 -3.81 36.12
C VAL A 698 -19.93 -2.56 36.98
N GLY A 699 -20.98 -1.83 37.33
CA GLY A 699 -20.92 -0.68 38.24
C GLY A 699 -20.36 -1.06 39.61
N ARG A 700 -20.86 -2.13 40.25
CA ARG A 700 -20.35 -2.63 41.54
C ARG A 700 -18.91 -3.14 41.47
N ALA A 701 -18.41 -3.46 40.28
CA ALA A 701 -17.00 -3.79 40.05
C ALA A 701 -16.08 -2.57 39.95
N GLY A 702 -16.62 -1.35 40.08
CA GLY A 702 -15.86 -0.10 40.08
C GLY A 702 -15.76 0.57 38.70
N PHE A 703 -16.59 0.17 37.74
CA PHE A 703 -16.55 0.73 36.39
C PHE A 703 -16.98 2.21 36.33
N ASP A 704 -17.63 2.73 37.37
CA ASP A 704 -17.94 4.16 37.48
C ASP A 704 -16.67 5.04 37.33
N ASP A 705 -15.53 4.60 37.87
CA ASP A 705 -14.25 5.32 37.75
C ASP A 705 -13.71 5.29 36.30
N VAL A 706 -14.03 4.22 35.56
CA VAL A 706 -13.66 4.08 34.14
C VAL A 706 -14.43 5.08 33.28
N LEU A 707 -15.75 5.19 33.49
CA LEU A 707 -16.57 6.18 32.79
C LEU A 707 -16.18 7.61 33.13
N ASP A 708 -15.79 7.88 34.38
CA ASP A 708 -15.28 9.19 34.78
C ASP A 708 -13.98 9.54 34.07
N GLY A 709 -13.06 8.58 33.96
CA GLY A 709 -11.84 8.71 33.18
C GLY A 709 -12.09 9.06 31.72
N ILE A 710 -12.92 8.26 31.04
CA ILE A 710 -13.26 8.44 29.62
C ILE A 710 -13.94 9.78 29.39
N GLY A 711 -14.99 10.07 30.18
CA GLY A 711 -15.76 11.30 30.05
C GLY A 711 -14.90 12.56 30.26
N ASN A 712 -13.99 12.55 31.23
CA ASN A 712 -13.07 13.66 31.45
C ASN A 712 -12.00 13.78 30.36
N TYR A 713 -11.47 12.66 29.86
CA TYR A 713 -10.42 12.66 28.83
C TYR A 713 -10.94 13.22 27.49
N PHE A 714 -12.13 12.81 27.06
CA PHE A 714 -12.74 13.28 25.81
C PHE A 714 -13.61 14.53 25.99
N GLY A 715 -13.79 15.01 27.22
CA GLY A 715 -14.55 16.22 27.51
C GLY A 715 -16.07 16.06 27.33
N LEU A 716 -16.60 14.86 27.55
CA LEU A 716 -18.02 14.55 27.41
C LEU A 716 -18.84 15.17 28.55
N ASP A 717 -20.13 15.42 28.28
CA ASP A 717 -21.08 15.95 29.27
C ASP A 717 -21.82 14.82 30.01
N ASN A 718 -22.06 13.71 29.33
CA ASN A 718 -22.69 12.51 29.86
C ASN A 718 -22.23 11.26 29.09
N MET A 719 -22.50 10.09 29.65
CA MET A 719 -22.32 8.82 28.96
C MET A 719 -23.45 7.86 29.31
N THR A 720 -23.97 7.20 28.28
CA THR A 720 -24.89 6.06 28.38
C THR A 720 -24.20 4.84 27.80
N CYS A 721 -24.33 3.71 28.49
CA CYS A 721 -23.86 2.41 28.03
C CYS A 721 -25.07 1.59 27.60
N PHE A 722 -25.31 1.54 26.30
CA PHE A 722 -26.58 1.12 25.72
C PHE A 722 -26.54 -0.30 25.14
N HIS A 723 -25.35 -0.86 24.88
CA HIS A 723 -25.25 -2.24 24.41
C HIS A 723 -24.03 -2.94 25.00
N LEU A 724 -24.20 -4.20 25.35
CA LEU A 724 -23.18 -5.04 25.96
C LEU A 724 -23.31 -6.46 25.42
N SER A 725 -22.20 -7.02 24.95
CA SER A 725 -22.14 -8.36 24.38
C SER A 725 -20.92 -9.12 24.91
N TYR A 726 -21.11 -10.40 25.17
CA TYR A 726 -20.01 -11.36 25.25
C TYR A 726 -19.71 -11.85 23.84
N MET A 727 -18.43 -12.09 23.57
CA MET A 727 -17.95 -12.69 22.33
C MET A 727 -17.07 -13.88 22.68
N GLY A 728 -17.52 -15.08 22.35
CA GLY A 728 -16.78 -16.32 22.59
C GLY A 728 -16.40 -16.96 21.26
N VAL A 729 -15.13 -17.34 21.12
CA VAL A 729 -14.58 -17.91 19.88
C VAL A 729 -13.50 -18.93 20.20
N SER A 730 -13.49 -20.03 19.44
CA SER A 730 -12.42 -21.05 19.48
C SER A 730 -11.76 -21.27 18.12
N GLU A 731 -12.37 -20.83 17.02
CA GLU A 731 -11.84 -20.94 15.67
C GLU A 731 -12.12 -19.65 14.87
N CYS A 732 -11.09 -19.13 14.21
CA CYS A 732 -11.18 -17.98 13.33
C CYS A 732 -10.08 -18.10 12.28
N GLU A 733 -10.45 -18.20 11.00
CA GLU A 733 -9.46 -18.19 9.90
C GLU A 733 -9.13 -16.75 9.52
N LYS A 734 -10.17 -15.97 9.17
CA LYS A 734 -10.04 -14.59 8.71
C LYS A 734 -11.34 -13.84 8.92
N SER A 735 -11.35 -12.97 9.94
CA SER A 735 -12.50 -12.09 10.19
C SER A 735 -12.50 -10.86 9.28
N PHE A 736 -13.69 -10.32 9.02
CA PHE A 736 -13.89 -9.13 8.21
C PHE A 736 -13.51 -7.86 9.00
N THR A 737 -12.72 -6.98 8.38
CA THR A 737 -12.36 -5.68 8.96
C THR A 737 -13.56 -4.74 8.96
N HIS A 738 -13.98 -4.30 10.14
CA HIS A 738 -15.15 -3.44 10.33
C HIS A 738 -14.88 -2.38 11.39
N THR A 739 -15.85 -1.48 11.55
CA THR A 739 -15.90 -0.52 12.66
C THR A 739 -17.27 -0.60 13.31
N ASP A 740 -17.29 -0.65 14.63
CA ASP A 740 -18.50 -0.81 15.43
C ASP A 740 -19.27 0.51 15.62
N VAL A 741 -18.53 1.61 15.56
CA VAL A 741 -19.03 2.96 15.83
C VAL A 741 -18.50 3.86 14.73
N TYR A 742 -19.38 4.68 14.14
CA TYR A 742 -19.00 5.62 13.10
C TYR A 742 -19.92 6.83 13.11
N ALA A 743 -19.39 7.96 12.64
CA ALA A 743 -20.12 9.21 12.46
C ALA A 743 -20.85 9.72 13.72
N THR A 744 -20.29 9.48 14.91
CA THR A 744 -20.84 10.03 16.16
C THR A 744 -20.23 11.37 16.53
N GLY A 745 -19.10 11.73 15.90
CA GLY A 745 -18.31 12.93 16.20
C GLY A 745 -17.34 12.68 17.35
N ASP A 746 -16.75 11.49 17.40
CA ASP A 746 -15.81 11.04 18.44
C ASP A 746 -16.41 11.11 19.86
N VAL A 747 -17.69 10.77 20.02
CA VAL A 747 -18.38 10.75 21.33
C VAL A 747 -18.96 9.40 21.70
N SER A 748 -18.62 8.34 20.98
CA SER A 748 -19.04 6.96 21.24
C SER A 748 -17.91 5.98 21.01
N TYR A 749 -17.93 4.90 21.77
CA TYR A 749 -16.86 3.93 21.78
C TYR A 749 -17.40 2.53 22.08
N ASN A 750 -16.80 1.52 21.45
CA ASN A 750 -16.85 0.14 21.92
C ASN A 750 -15.64 -0.13 22.82
N MET A 751 -15.89 -0.57 24.05
CA MET A 751 -14.87 -1.01 24.99
C MET A 751 -14.78 -2.53 25.00
N ILE A 752 -13.63 -3.07 24.65
CA ILE A 752 -13.40 -4.51 24.54
C ILE A 752 -12.36 -4.95 25.57
N TRP A 753 -12.71 -5.89 26.45
CA TRP A 753 -11.76 -6.47 27.40
C TRP A 753 -11.96 -7.98 27.60
N PRO A 754 -10.90 -8.72 27.94
CA PRO A 754 -10.99 -10.17 28.08
C PRO A 754 -11.54 -10.60 29.44
N LEU A 755 -12.29 -11.70 29.43
CA LEU A 755 -12.65 -12.49 30.62
C LEU A 755 -11.86 -13.79 30.70
N GLN A 756 -11.59 -14.40 29.55
CA GLN A 756 -10.85 -15.64 29.42
C GLN A 756 -9.97 -15.57 28.17
N LEU A 757 -8.67 -15.74 28.34
CA LEU A 757 -7.66 -15.86 27.29
C LEU A 757 -7.01 -17.24 27.33
N VAL A 758 -6.48 -17.68 26.20
CA VAL A 758 -5.69 -18.92 26.09
C VAL A 758 -4.22 -18.57 26.32
N GLU A 759 -3.57 -19.27 27.24
CA GLU A 759 -2.17 -19.02 27.59
C GLU A 759 -1.24 -19.34 26.39
N GLY A 760 -0.28 -18.47 26.12
CA GLY A 760 0.68 -18.66 25.02
C GLY A 760 0.13 -18.43 23.61
N SER A 761 -1.15 -18.04 23.46
CA SER A 761 -1.72 -17.75 22.14
C SER A 761 -1.15 -16.48 21.50
N LYS A 762 -1.28 -16.37 20.18
CA LYS A 762 -1.01 -15.13 19.43
C LYS A 762 -1.97 -13.99 19.85
N PRO A 763 -1.68 -12.71 19.49
CA PRO A 763 -2.60 -11.59 19.69
C PRO A 763 -4.01 -11.86 19.13
N GLU A 764 -5.05 -11.38 19.82
CA GLU A 764 -6.44 -11.74 19.54
C GLU A 764 -7.20 -10.76 18.66
N LEU A 765 -6.74 -9.52 18.57
CA LEU A 765 -7.40 -8.42 17.86
C LEU A 765 -6.44 -7.84 16.84
N ASN A 766 -6.87 -7.66 15.59
CA ASN A 766 -6.12 -6.89 14.60
C ASN A 766 -6.74 -5.51 14.51
N LEU A 767 -5.91 -4.48 14.68
CA LEU A 767 -6.29 -3.08 14.56
C LEU A 767 -5.73 -2.53 13.27
N GLN A 768 -6.51 -1.72 12.57
CA GLN A 768 -6.08 -1.06 11.34
C GLN A 768 -5.85 0.44 11.59
N SER A 769 -4.77 0.95 11.00
CA SER A 769 -4.38 2.36 11.03
C SER A 769 -5.36 3.25 10.26
N ASP A 770 -5.30 4.56 10.51
CA ASP A 770 -6.22 5.55 9.93
C ASP A 770 -6.17 5.58 8.39
N ASP A 771 -5.01 5.31 7.78
CA ASP A 771 -4.84 5.27 6.33
C ASP A 771 -5.20 3.90 5.71
N ALA A 772 -5.65 2.96 6.54
CA ALA A 772 -5.96 1.58 6.18
C ALA A 772 -4.79 0.75 5.63
N ASN A 773 -3.55 1.26 5.64
CA ASN A 773 -2.40 0.58 5.04
C ASN A 773 -1.74 -0.41 5.99
N ILE A 774 -1.86 -0.16 7.29
CA ILE A 774 -1.15 -0.94 8.31
C ILE A 774 -2.15 -1.62 9.23
N VAL A 775 -1.95 -2.91 9.42
CA VAL A 775 -2.67 -3.72 10.41
C VAL A 775 -1.69 -4.20 11.49
N VAL A 776 -2.07 -4.04 12.74
CA VAL A 776 -1.27 -4.45 13.90
C VAL A 776 -2.06 -5.40 14.77
N ALA A 777 -1.42 -6.51 15.13
CA ALA A 777 -1.99 -7.47 16.05
C ALA A 777 -1.82 -6.96 17.51
N TYR A 778 -2.93 -6.83 18.21
CA TYR A 778 -3.07 -6.38 19.59
C TYR A 778 -3.43 -7.56 20.50
N LYS A 779 -2.62 -7.77 21.53
CA LYS A 779 -2.82 -8.81 22.56
C LYS A 779 -3.69 -8.23 23.67
N TYR A 780 -4.82 -8.85 23.95
CA TYR A 780 -5.66 -8.44 25.07
C TYR A 780 -4.96 -8.63 26.41
N GLU A 781 -5.31 -7.78 27.37
CA GLU A 781 -4.79 -7.83 28.73
C GLU A 781 -5.92 -7.82 29.73
N TYR A 782 -5.79 -8.61 30.80
CA TYR A 782 -6.75 -8.56 31.89
C TYR A 782 -6.74 -7.19 32.57
N ASP A 783 -7.92 -6.76 33.01
CA ASP A 783 -8.14 -5.47 33.66
C ASP A 783 -7.70 -4.24 32.82
N THR A 784 -7.65 -4.37 31.50
CA THR A 784 -7.48 -3.27 30.54
C THR A 784 -8.46 -3.45 29.41
N ALA A 785 -9.19 -2.41 29.02
CA ALA A 785 -10.02 -2.42 27.83
C ALA A 785 -9.33 -1.70 26.68
N VAL A 786 -9.56 -2.19 25.46
CA VAL A 786 -9.32 -1.45 24.22
C VAL A 786 -10.58 -0.64 23.93
N LEU A 787 -10.41 0.66 23.78
CA LEU A 787 -11.48 1.61 23.47
C LEU A 787 -11.40 1.96 21.99
N MET A 788 -12.40 1.52 21.21
CA MET A 788 -12.53 1.76 19.78
C MET A 788 -13.59 2.83 19.53
N GLY A 789 -13.18 4.01 19.08
CA GLY A 789 -14.05 5.13 18.73
C GLY A 789 -14.57 5.07 17.30
N ASP A 790 -15.05 6.21 16.80
CA ASP A 790 -15.49 6.36 15.41
C ASP A 790 -14.42 5.86 14.45
N TRP A 791 -14.76 5.01 13.48
CA TRP A 791 -13.80 4.52 12.47
C TRP A 791 -12.60 3.74 13.02
N GLY A 792 -12.69 3.27 14.27
CA GLY A 792 -11.72 2.33 14.83
C GLY A 792 -11.82 0.99 14.12
N TYR A 793 -11.15 0.85 12.97
CA TYR A 793 -11.20 -0.36 12.15
C TYR A 793 -10.45 -1.51 12.82
N HIS A 794 -11.12 -2.64 12.95
CA HIS A 794 -10.55 -3.82 13.58
C HIS A 794 -11.23 -5.11 13.12
N TYR A 795 -10.62 -6.23 13.47
CA TYR A 795 -11.19 -7.56 13.29
C TYR A 795 -10.56 -8.58 14.24
N THR A 796 -11.27 -9.68 14.43
CA THR A 796 -10.79 -10.81 15.23
C THR A 796 -9.59 -11.46 14.53
N SER A 797 -8.45 -11.55 15.21
CA SER A 797 -7.26 -12.21 14.66
C SER A 797 -7.48 -13.70 14.49
N ALA A 798 -6.83 -14.26 13.45
CA ALA A 798 -6.80 -15.69 13.19
C ALA A 798 -6.37 -16.47 14.45
N ILE A 799 -7.00 -17.61 14.67
CA ILE A 799 -6.72 -18.48 15.81
C ILE A 799 -5.92 -19.68 15.32
N ASP A 800 -4.63 -19.67 15.61
CA ASP A 800 -3.73 -20.78 15.34
C ASP A 800 -3.40 -21.50 16.66
N GLY A 801 -3.76 -22.79 16.75
CA GLY A 801 -3.25 -23.66 17.81
C GLY A 801 -4.03 -23.72 19.12
N TYR A 802 -5.31 -23.31 19.14
CA TYR A 802 -6.19 -23.72 20.24
C TYR A 802 -6.39 -25.23 20.19
N THR A 803 -6.34 -25.89 21.33
CA THR A 803 -6.44 -27.35 21.43
C THR A 803 -7.61 -27.78 22.31
N GLY A 804 -8.33 -28.79 21.83
CA GLY A 804 -9.42 -29.43 22.57
C GLY A 804 -10.53 -28.47 22.95
N ASP A 805 -10.54 -28.06 24.22
CA ASP A 805 -11.64 -27.35 24.87
C ASP A 805 -11.40 -25.84 25.05
N GLU A 806 -10.28 -25.34 24.53
CA GLU A 806 -9.85 -23.95 24.65
C GLU A 806 -10.75 -22.98 23.88
N MET A 807 -11.05 -21.85 24.51
CA MET A 807 -11.78 -20.74 23.92
C MET A 807 -11.33 -19.44 24.57
N ARG A 808 -11.44 -18.32 23.84
CA ARG A 808 -11.37 -16.99 24.44
C ARG A 808 -12.77 -16.41 24.56
N VAL A 809 -12.98 -15.64 25.63
CA VAL A 809 -14.22 -14.89 25.87
C VAL A 809 -13.85 -13.45 26.20
N VAL A 810 -14.38 -12.52 25.44
CA VAL A 810 -14.23 -11.07 25.67
C VAL A 810 -15.61 -10.43 25.85
N VAL A 811 -15.64 -9.25 26.47
CA VAL A 811 -16.83 -8.41 26.59
C VAL A 811 -16.62 -7.18 25.74
N GLY A 812 -17.62 -6.85 24.92
CA GLY A 812 -17.78 -5.56 24.26
C GLY A 812 -18.85 -4.74 25.00
N MET A 813 -18.58 -3.46 25.24
CA MET A 813 -19.53 -2.54 25.84
C MET A 813 -19.51 -1.21 25.10
N TYR A 814 -20.66 -0.87 24.54
CA TYR A 814 -20.89 0.34 23.78
C TYR A 814 -21.35 1.44 24.72
N CYS A 815 -20.56 2.49 24.82
CA CYS A 815 -20.91 3.68 25.57
C CYS A 815 -20.65 4.94 24.75
N GLY A 816 -21.52 5.93 24.88
CA GLY A 816 -21.33 7.22 24.23
C GLY A 816 -22.12 8.33 24.91
N GLN A 817 -21.79 9.57 24.59
CA GLN A 817 -22.60 10.72 24.98
C GLN A 817 -23.91 10.68 24.23
N MET A 818 -25.03 10.61 24.94
CA MET A 818 -26.34 10.52 24.31
C MET A 818 -27.16 11.79 24.51
N ASP A 819 -27.63 12.35 23.40
CA ASP A 819 -28.56 13.46 23.40
C ASP A 819 -29.50 13.40 22.17
N LYS A 820 -30.43 14.36 22.07
CA LYS A 820 -31.43 14.43 20.99
C LYS A 820 -30.82 14.39 19.58
N ARG A 821 -29.58 14.85 19.42
CA ARG A 821 -28.92 14.99 18.12
C ARG A 821 -28.40 13.65 17.60
N ASN A 822 -27.99 12.74 18.49
CA ASN A 822 -27.33 11.48 18.11
C ASN A 822 -28.07 10.21 18.56
N ALA A 823 -29.10 10.29 19.41
CA ALA A 823 -29.86 9.11 19.86
C ALA A 823 -30.43 8.27 18.70
N LYS A 824 -30.91 8.91 17.63
CA LYS A 824 -31.38 8.19 16.43
C LYS A 824 -30.24 7.50 15.67
N MET A 825 -29.04 8.10 15.67
CA MET A 825 -27.86 7.47 15.08
C MET A 825 -27.48 6.22 15.87
N TYR A 826 -27.45 6.29 17.21
CA TYR A 826 -27.21 5.10 18.03
C TYR A 826 -28.27 4.02 17.84
N ALA A 827 -29.55 4.41 17.77
CA ALA A 827 -30.62 3.48 17.44
C ALA A 827 -30.37 2.81 16.08
N HIS A 828 -29.92 3.55 15.06
CA HIS A 828 -29.61 2.99 13.74
C HIS A 828 -28.39 2.06 13.74
N LEU A 829 -27.30 2.45 14.41
CA LEU A 829 -26.11 1.61 14.60
C LEU A 829 -26.49 0.27 15.24
N TYR A 830 -27.52 0.28 16.09
CA TYR A 830 -28.00 -0.89 16.80
C TYR A 830 -29.08 -1.72 16.05
N ASP A 831 -30.04 -1.06 15.38
CA ASP A 831 -31.21 -1.66 14.70
C ASP A 831 -30.83 -2.52 13.48
N GLY A 832 -29.60 -2.38 12.97
CA GLY A 832 -29.15 -3.05 11.75
C GLY A 832 -28.70 -4.51 11.93
N GLU A 833 -28.24 -4.90 13.11
CA GLU A 833 -27.42 -6.12 13.26
C GLU A 833 -27.72 -6.98 14.50
N ASP A 834 -28.33 -6.41 15.55
CA ASP A 834 -28.66 -7.11 16.80
C ASP A 834 -30.19 -7.34 16.92
N PRO A 835 -30.67 -8.59 17.15
CA PRO A 835 -32.10 -8.88 17.33
C PRO A 835 -32.69 -8.35 18.65
N ALA A 836 -31.90 -7.77 19.55
CA ALA A 836 -32.35 -7.38 20.89
C ALA A 836 -33.39 -6.23 20.91
N PRO A 837 -34.42 -6.32 21.77
CA PRO A 837 -35.60 -5.45 21.72
C PRO A 837 -35.45 -4.07 22.42
N PHE A 838 -34.24 -3.53 22.58
CA PHE A 838 -33.99 -2.35 23.44
C PHE A 838 -34.10 -0.99 22.76
N LEU A 839 -34.81 -0.86 21.63
CA LEU A 839 -34.90 0.43 20.91
C LEU A 839 -35.44 1.58 21.78
N GLY A 840 -36.26 1.29 22.78
CA GLY A 840 -36.79 2.29 23.71
C GLY A 840 -35.74 3.00 24.57
N GLN A 841 -34.53 2.46 24.72
CA GLN A 841 -33.45 3.11 25.48
C GLN A 841 -32.89 4.37 24.78
N PHE A 842 -33.18 4.53 23.49
CA PHE A 842 -32.82 5.69 22.69
C PHE A 842 -33.95 6.74 22.63
N GLU A 843 -35.01 6.58 23.43
CA GLU A 843 -36.09 7.54 23.58
C GLU A 843 -35.93 8.35 24.88
N GLU A 844 -36.49 9.57 24.92
CA GLU A 844 -36.39 10.41 26.11
C GLU A 844 -37.34 9.98 27.24
N PRO A 845 -36.94 10.10 28.52
CA PRO A 845 -35.63 10.58 29.00
C PRO A 845 -34.53 9.50 28.91
N PHE A 846 -33.32 9.91 28.51
CA PHE A 846 -32.17 9.02 28.40
C PHE A 846 -31.66 8.55 29.78
N GLU A 847 -31.29 7.28 29.89
CA GLU A 847 -30.62 6.73 31.07
C GLU A 847 -29.13 7.06 31.02
N TYR A 848 -28.63 7.87 31.95
CA TYR A 848 -27.21 8.20 32.06
C TYR A 848 -26.52 7.32 33.10
N HIS A 849 -25.36 6.75 32.72
CA HIS A 849 -24.49 5.95 33.60
C HIS A 849 -23.25 6.71 34.05
N TRP A 850 -23.04 7.90 33.50
CA TRP A 850 -22.12 8.90 34.02
C TRP A 850 -22.55 10.29 33.52
N SER A 851 -22.24 11.33 34.30
CA SER A 851 -22.39 12.72 33.85
C SER A 851 -21.38 13.63 34.54
N LYS A 852 -20.99 14.68 33.82
CA LYS A 852 -20.03 15.67 34.29
C LYS A 852 -20.54 16.35 35.57
N GLY A 853 -19.68 16.39 36.59
CA GLY A 853 -20.07 16.86 37.94
C GLY A 853 -20.65 15.77 38.85
N ASN A 854 -20.83 14.55 38.32
CA ASN A 854 -21.00 13.30 39.04
C ASN A 854 -22.17 13.27 40.07
N PRO A 855 -23.41 13.68 39.70
CA PRO A 855 -24.58 13.47 40.53
C PRO A 855 -24.70 11.96 40.86
N PRO A 856 -24.84 11.59 42.14
CA PRO A 856 -24.78 10.19 42.55
C PRO A 856 -25.80 9.28 41.85
N GLU A 857 -26.95 9.81 41.43
CA GLU A 857 -28.03 9.11 40.73
C GLU A 857 -27.67 8.59 39.33
N HIS A 858 -26.65 9.14 38.69
CA HIS A 858 -26.23 8.69 37.35
C HIS A 858 -25.09 7.67 37.42
N ARG A 859 -24.89 6.98 38.55
CA ARG A 859 -23.85 5.95 38.69
C ARG A 859 -24.39 4.59 38.30
N MET A 860 -23.61 3.85 37.51
CA MET A 860 -23.93 2.48 37.10
C MET A 860 -24.08 1.56 38.32
N SER A 861 -23.31 1.79 39.39
CA SER A 861 -23.41 1.04 40.64
C SER A 861 -24.73 1.18 41.41
N ARG A 862 -25.63 2.09 41.00
CA ARG A 862 -26.96 2.25 41.59
C ARG A 862 -28.06 1.43 40.92
N LEU A 863 -27.76 0.83 39.76
CA LEU A 863 -28.60 -0.18 39.12
C LEU A 863 -28.58 -1.48 39.93
#